data_AF-A0A2B4F0W2-F1
#
_entry.id   AF-A0A2B4F0W2-F1
#
_cell.length_a   1.000
_cell.length_b   1.000
_cell.length_c   1.000
_cell.angle_alpha   90.00
_cell.angle_beta   90.00
_cell.angle_gamma   90.00
#
_symmetry.space_group_name_H-M   'P 1'
#
loop_
_entity.id
_entity.type
_entity.pdbx_description
1 polymer ?
#
loop_
_entity_poly.entity_id
_entity_poly.type
_entity_poly.pdbx_seq_one_letter_code
_entity_poly.pdbx_strand_id
1 'polypeptide(L)'
;MNIISLGYETGTILSMVSNEKLYVDIDYTLGSIIDIMSPSLNIDSKKIQPAVYNKQVILANELNKKVVEDIEQLGRKNDYIVIDLLDERYNLLKYKDTMIADSWLLRDSNLYSKIQPASSVVSNVEFSIWKKYCDKFVKLLNSHFTNKVIIHEMYLSERYLKDGEFKEFKNINEIRAWNEKLNGYYKYLKENIHNAKVISIKEENYSDMSLIKVLNPAKKNEKYIQRLVKEIQCLYQEREYKYNAAVVIASYNVENYIGQAIQSALKQTLENVQVVVVDDGSTDNTQDIIRDLANKHKNIKWCFLENTGSPSEPRNIGISLAEAKYITFLDGDDYLAKDACEKMYSYAEEQKADLVVGKMMSFVGESFFESSKVNPRFAERYKYENSIKGYKETHIKHNPILYLFPSSCAKFYRAELIQRTKFNKHIRYGEDFLFAIESFFDSRKTILIEDFVYYYRGRRETDNESTTQQKTIKNLLDLQIALTTVDSIIDKNRFSIARLGRFHDDIQYYRMLEANQHIANILDYPENEQIQALKIIKNTLFSKNFDQERIKIFSIINYVKLSLLINEKYGELITLSQLLNKVMMYDYIDQFPFKTLKRNNNVYFSFMYKKKEILIDITHLFESTKLVNRLIDIKFVDNELVLKGLAYLKNISITNKKDIKHTILMKHRESKREYRFTPTYSYNNKFSSARFKYGHSGYEVIIKFDESIEPGGYDFFIETEFLGELKSAALGGMNNNFIYKANNHFVENGKNRFEIIPIVKTRSKLALNYKKFNSKWEYLKRKLASNIRKKQYSIKQIKNNNYISKSKKLKLLLGVITEDLSNLLLHKKEIWLVGEKMGNSANDTGYWFFKHCREKYPNKDVYYLIDKKYPDYDKVKRLGHVIPFYSLKHIIYSMNAKYIFSSDNVNILLPSNIKHLRKAKRVFIQHGIILPGRVENVYHSNKDLADYILTSSNLEEQIIKNHFGYNNEEILNYGLPRFDTLKNKEKEKRIMMTFTWRKNIQNLDHLMESKYFKTIQSLLNNNKFIEVLERNNIILDVCLHPRTCQLLEKDTLGIVEKLKSSPNVEIHDFNKVNVRQLIERSSMMLTDYSSISFDFVYLEKPIINYLFQNNTPISQENIEKLLPGYVSYSEDDVIYAVESYLVKQRKLKRINKKKYIKYDDGRNCDRLVNFVSGSR
;
A
#
# COMPACT_ATOMS: atom_id res chain seq x y z
N MET A 1 38.76 6.17 -22.37
CA MET A 1 39.71 5.06 -22.58
C MET A 1 39.78 4.82 -24.08
N ASN A 2 40.94 5.02 -24.70
CA ASN A 2 41.17 4.58 -26.09
C ASN A 2 41.48 3.09 -26.03
N ILE A 3 40.58 2.26 -26.55
CA ILE A 3 40.80 0.83 -26.76
C ILE A 3 41.37 0.70 -28.17
N ILE A 4 42.66 0.40 -28.30
CA ILE A 4 43.27 0.09 -29.60
C ILE A 4 42.88 -1.36 -29.94
N SER A 5 42.41 -1.56 -31.17
CA SER A 5 42.07 -2.85 -31.77
C SER A 5 43.15 -3.90 -31.51
N LEU A 6 42.82 -4.95 -30.76
CA LEU A 6 43.66 -6.15 -30.65
C LEU A 6 43.41 -7.03 -31.87
N GLY A 7 44.49 -7.26 -32.62
CA GLY A 7 44.52 -8.09 -33.82
C GLY A 7 44.00 -9.51 -33.58
N TYR A 8 43.35 -10.04 -34.59
CA TYR A 8 42.63 -11.32 -34.59
C TYR A 8 43.56 -12.56 -34.61
N GLU A 9 44.64 -12.67 -33.84
CA GLU A 9 45.51 -13.86 -33.89
C GLU A 9 46.26 -14.19 -32.57
N THR A 10 45.78 -15.27 -31.91
CA THR A 10 46.50 -16.32 -31.12
C THR A 10 47.48 -15.97 -29.97
N GLY A 11 47.19 -16.48 -28.76
CA GLY A 11 48.18 -16.80 -27.71
C GLY A 11 47.66 -16.77 -26.25
N THR A 12 48.30 -17.54 -25.36
CA THR A 12 48.17 -17.58 -23.90
C THR A 12 48.51 -16.21 -23.38
N ILE A 13 47.59 -15.60 -22.65
CA ILE A 13 47.82 -14.27 -22.11
C ILE A 13 48.60 -14.41 -20.80
N LEU A 14 49.88 -14.05 -20.85
CA LEU A 14 50.52 -13.32 -19.76
C LEU A 14 50.33 -11.82 -20.06
N SER A 15 49.33 -11.18 -19.44
CA SER A 15 49.11 -9.73 -19.59
C SER A 15 49.42 -9.03 -18.28
N MET A 16 50.17 -7.93 -18.39
CA MET A 16 50.62 -7.10 -17.29
C MET A 16 49.75 -5.84 -17.20
N VAL A 17 49.39 -5.42 -15.99
CA VAL A 17 48.50 -4.26 -15.80
C VAL A 17 49.13 -3.26 -14.82
N SER A 18 49.45 -2.05 -15.29
CA SER A 18 50.02 -0.95 -14.50
C SER A 18 49.03 0.17 -14.17
N ASN A 19 49.35 0.93 -13.12
CA ASN A 19 48.48 1.93 -12.46
C ASN A 19 48.06 3.13 -13.32
N GLU A 20 48.77 3.49 -14.40
CA GLU A 20 48.59 4.81 -15.03
C GLU A 20 47.88 4.80 -16.40
N LYS A 21 47.66 3.63 -17.00
CA LYS A 21 46.82 3.39 -18.20
C LYS A 21 46.78 1.88 -18.39
N LEU A 22 45.64 1.31 -18.77
CA LEU A 22 45.55 -0.10 -19.18
C LEU A 22 46.24 -0.28 -20.55
N TYR A 23 47.58 -0.20 -20.59
CA TYR A 23 48.38 -0.67 -21.73
C TYR A 23 48.40 -2.20 -21.63
N VAL A 24 47.48 -2.85 -22.32
CA VAL A 24 47.64 -4.25 -22.68
C VAL A 24 48.51 -4.27 -23.93
N ASP A 25 49.82 -4.01 -23.75
CA ASP A 25 50.80 -4.19 -24.82
C ASP A 25 51.02 -5.70 -24.98
N ILE A 26 50.17 -6.34 -25.80
CA ILE A 26 50.34 -7.74 -26.19
C ILE A 26 51.36 -7.73 -27.32
N ASP A 27 52.62 -7.92 -26.96
CA ASP A 27 53.65 -8.40 -27.88
C ASP A 27 54.62 -9.38 -27.21
N TYR A 28 54.19 -10.05 -26.13
CA TYR A 28 54.81 -11.27 -25.62
C TYR A 28 53.74 -12.35 -25.44
N THR A 29 53.40 -13.04 -26.52
CA THR A 29 52.74 -14.35 -26.41
C THR A 29 53.77 -15.35 -25.90
N LEU A 30 53.81 -15.51 -24.58
CA LEU A 30 54.62 -16.54 -23.96
C LEU A 30 53.95 -17.88 -24.24
N GLY A 31 54.72 -18.84 -24.76
CA GLY A 31 54.24 -20.20 -25.05
C GLY A 31 53.80 -20.95 -23.80
N SER A 32 53.64 -22.28 -23.89
CA SER A 32 53.24 -23.09 -22.74
C SER A 32 54.21 -22.91 -21.54
N ILE A 33 53.74 -23.11 -20.32
CA ILE A 33 54.56 -23.08 -19.09
C ILE A 33 55.75 -24.05 -19.21
N ILE A 34 55.56 -25.18 -19.91
CA ILE A 34 56.65 -26.13 -20.18
C ILE A 34 57.72 -25.48 -21.05
N ASP A 35 57.34 -24.74 -22.10
CA ASP A 35 58.32 -24.03 -22.95
C ASP A 35 59.09 -22.98 -22.16
N ILE A 36 58.39 -22.17 -21.35
CA ILE A 36 58.99 -21.10 -20.55
C ILE A 36 60.00 -21.67 -19.54
N MET A 37 59.66 -22.79 -18.88
CA MET A 37 60.44 -23.35 -17.78
C MET A 37 61.40 -24.46 -18.21
N SER A 38 61.45 -24.80 -19.51
CA SER A 38 62.35 -25.80 -20.06
C SER A 38 63.79 -25.27 -20.19
N PRO A 39 64.81 -26.12 -19.97
CA PRO A 39 66.21 -25.77 -20.17
C PRO A 39 66.52 -25.27 -21.59
N SER A 40 67.39 -24.27 -21.70
CA SER A 40 67.88 -23.74 -22.98
C SER A 40 68.61 -24.81 -23.82
N LEU A 41 68.23 -24.95 -25.08
CA LEU A 41 68.84 -25.83 -26.10
C LEU A 41 70.06 -25.18 -26.74
N ASN A 42 71.28 -25.57 -26.36
CA ASN A 42 72.51 -24.97 -26.90
C ASN A 42 72.61 -25.10 -28.44
N ILE A 43 72.32 -24.01 -29.19
CA ILE A 43 72.27 -23.99 -30.66
C ILE A 43 73.07 -22.78 -31.16
N ASP A 44 73.96 -23.02 -32.13
CA ASP A 44 74.83 -22.02 -32.74
C ASP A 44 74.02 -21.03 -33.60
N SER A 45 74.03 -19.76 -33.21
CA SER A 45 73.19 -18.68 -33.75
C SER A 45 73.59 -18.22 -35.17
N LYS A 46 74.73 -18.68 -35.70
CA LYS A 46 75.30 -18.19 -36.98
C LYS A 46 74.70 -18.78 -38.27
N LYS A 47 73.67 -19.63 -38.22
CA LYS A 47 73.11 -20.34 -39.40
C LYS A 47 71.62 -20.08 -39.69
N ILE A 48 71.06 -18.92 -39.35
CA ILE A 48 69.64 -18.58 -39.60
C ILE A 48 69.54 -17.24 -40.37
N GLN A 49 68.82 -17.21 -41.49
CA GLN A 49 68.65 -15.99 -42.32
C GLN A 49 67.62 -15.01 -41.73
N PRO A 50 67.78 -13.68 -41.91
CA PRO A 50 67.06 -12.66 -41.14
C PRO A 50 65.78 -12.10 -41.80
N ALA A 51 65.31 -12.63 -42.93
CA ALA A 51 64.50 -11.83 -43.87
C ALA A 51 62.95 -11.98 -43.77
N VAL A 52 62.40 -12.68 -42.77
CA VAL A 52 60.93 -12.71 -42.58
C VAL A 52 60.62 -12.61 -41.07
N TYR A 53 59.91 -11.55 -40.69
CA TYR A 53 59.40 -11.22 -39.34
C TYR A 53 60.36 -10.65 -38.27
N ASN A 54 60.69 -9.36 -38.43
CA ASN A 54 61.00 -8.45 -37.32
C ASN A 54 59.74 -8.18 -36.48
N LYS A 55 59.35 -9.13 -35.60
CA LYS A 55 58.79 -8.85 -34.25
C LYS A 55 58.52 -10.05 -33.33
N GLN A 56 58.71 -11.32 -33.74
CA GLN A 56 58.39 -12.46 -32.83
C GLN A 56 59.37 -13.64 -32.82
N VAL A 57 60.60 -13.51 -33.35
CA VAL A 57 61.56 -14.62 -33.33
C VAL A 57 62.96 -14.15 -32.90
N ILE A 58 63.21 -14.19 -31.59
CA ILE A 58 64.57 -14.18 -31.02
C ILE A 58 64.71 -15.46 -30.19
N LEU A 59 65.36 -16.47 -30.75
CA LEU A 59 66.04 -17.60 -30.09
C LEU A 59 65.41 -18.11 -28.76
N ALA A 60 64.81 -19.30 -28.77
CA ALA A 60 64.23 -19.97 -27.60
C ALA A 60 65.15 -20.09 -26.35
N ASN A 61 66.47 -19.88 -26.47
CA ASN A 61 67.37 -19.80 -25.32
C ASN A 61 67.45 -18.43 -24.66
N GLU A 62 67.50 -17.36 -25.46
CA GLU A 62 67.56 -16.01 -24.93
C GLU A 62 66.18 -15.54 -24.50
N LEU A 63 65.11 -15.98 -25.17
CA LEU A 63 63.74 -15.70 -24.76
C LEU A 63 63.43 -16.30 -23.39
N ASN A 64 63.77 -17.56 -23.11
CA ASN A 64 63.49 -18.19 -21.80
C ASN A 64 64.22 -17.50 -20.65
N LYS A 65 65.49 -17.15 -20.84
CA LYS A 65 66.29 -16.46 -19.81
C LYS A 65 65.80 -15.02 -19.60
N LYS A 66 65.52 -14.30 -20.69
CA LYS A 66 64.97 -12.95 -20.65
C LYS A 66 63.56 -12.89 -20.06
N VAL A 67 62.71 -13.89 -20.31
CA VAL A 67 61.36 -13.96 -19.74
C VAL A 67 61.39 -14.19 -18.24
N VAL A 68 62.27 -15.07 -17.74
CA VAL A 68 62.46 -15.24 -16.30
C VAL A 68 63.03 -13.96 -15.68
N GLU A 69 64.04 -13.34 -16.29
CA GLU A 69 64.61 -12.06 -15.85
C GLU A 69 63.57 -10.91 -15.86
N ASP A 70 62.69 -10.85 -16.86
CA ASP A 70 61.61 -9.88 -16.98
C ASP A 70 60.55 -10.09 -15.90
N ILE A 71 60.13 -11.34 -15.65
CA ILE A 71 59.23 -11.69 -14.53
C ILE A 71 59.84 -11.25 -13.20
N GLU A 72 61.14 -11.51 -12.97
CA GLU A 72 61.84 -11.09 -11.76
C GLU A 72 61.97 -9.56 -11.62
N GLN A 73 62.24 -8.84 -12.70
CA GLN A 73 62.31 -7.37 -12.71
C GLN A 73 60.93 -6.73 -12.49
N LEU A 74 59.87 -7.32 -13.04
CA LEU A 74 58.52 -6.76 -13.00
C LEU A 74 57.80 -7.05 -11.69
N GLY A 75 58.10 -8.16 -11.02
CA GLY A 75 57.65 -8.39 -9.65
C GLY A 75 58.16 -7.35 -8.66
N ARG A 76 59.25 -6.64 -9.00
CA ARG A 76 59.76 -5.48 -8.24
C ARG A 76 58.99 -4.19 -8.53
N LYS A 77 58.16 -4.13 -9.59
CA LYS A 77 57.24 -3.03 -9.92
C LYS A 77 55.81 -3.37 -9.44
N ASN A 78 54.92 -2.36 -9.37
CA ASN A 78 53.59 -2.48 -8.75
C ASN A 78 52.50 -3.15 -9.63
N ASP A 79 52.86 -4.08 -10.52
CA ASP A 79 51.96 -4.57 -11.58
C ASP A 79 51.35 -5.96 -11.27
N TYR A 80 50.15 -6.23 -11.79
CA TYR A 80 49.49 -7.56 -11.71
C TYR A 80 49.88 -8.45 -12.89
N ILE A 81 49.93 -9.77 -12.66
CA ILE A 81 50.14 -10.80 -13.68
C ILE A 81 48.86 -11.61 -13.89
N VAL A 82 48.33 -11.61 -15.12
CA VAL A 82 47.18 -12.44 -15.51
C VAL A 82 47.68 -13.73 -16.17
N ILE A 83 47.14 -14.89 -15.78
CA ILE A 83 47.52 -16.21 -16.30
C ILE A 83 46.28 -16.91 -16.85
N ASP A 84 46.29 -17.25 -18.14
CA ASP A 84 45.41 -18.27 -18.72
C ASP A 84 46.23 -19.49 -19.18
N LEU A 85 45.58 -20.62 -19.45
CA LEU A 85 46.25 -21.87 -19.82
C LEU A 85 45.84 -22.39 -21.21
N LEU A 86 45.29 -21.53 -22.07
CA LEU A 86 44.75 -22.02 -23.34
C LEU A 86 45.82 -22.60 -24.27
N ASP A 87 47.09 -22.18 -24.26
CA ASP A 87 48.10 -22.83 -25.11
C ASP A 87 48.83 -24.00 -24.46
N GLU A 88 48.39 -24.51 -23.30
CA GLU A 88 48.86 -25.80 -22.79
C GLU A 88 48.39 -27.01 -23.65
N ARG A 89 47.78 -26.74 -24.81
CA ARG A 89 47.21 -27.72 -25.75
C ARG A 89 48.23 -28.34 -26.72
N TYR A 90 49.52 -28.02 -26.58
CA TYR A 90 50.55 -28.57 -27.47
C TYR A 90 50.92 -30.02 -27.13
N ASN A 91 51.39 -30.74 -28.14
CA ASN A 91 52.10 -32.01 -27.91
C ASN A 91 53.53 -31.73 -27.44
N LEU A 92 54.17 -32.71 -26.80
CA LEU A 92 55.58 -32.60 -26.46
C LEU A 92 56.45 -33.41 -27.42
N LEU A 93 57.57 -32.80 -27.79
CA LEU A 93 58.68 -33.43 -28.49
C LEU A 93 59.80 -33.68 -27.48
N LYS A 94 60.35 -34.89 -27.50
CA LYS A 94 61.55 -35.22 -26.71
C LYS A 94 62.80 -34.93 -27.51
N TYR A 95 63.65 -34.01 -27.05
CA TYR A 95 64.95 -33.76 -27.65
C TYR A 95 66.04 -33.94 -26.60
N LYS A 96 66.86 -35.00 -26.77
CA LYS A 96 67.81 -35.47 -25.74
C LYS A 96 67.05 -35.75 -24.42
N ASP A 97 67.48 -35.15 -23.30
CA ASP A 97 66.90 -35.31 -21.96
C ASP A 97 65.83 -34.26 -21.61
N THR A 98 65.44 -33.41 -22.58
CA THR A 98 64.50 -32.30 -22.38
C THR A 98 63.22 -32.50 -23.18
N MET A 99 62.10 -32.03 -22.62
CA MET A 99 60.79 -32.00 -23.28
C MET A 99 60.52 -30.57 -23.77
N ILE A 100 60.07 -30.42 -25.00
CA ILE A 100 59.79 -29.13 -25.65
C ILE A 100 58.39 -29.20 -26.25
N ALA A 101 57.61 -28.12 -26.22
CA ALA A 101 56.30 -28.14 -26.86
C ALA A 101 56.41 -28.00 -28.39
N ASP A 102 55.58 -28.76 -29.09
CA ASP A 102 55.36 -28.71 -30.53
C ASP A 102 54.52 -27.48 -30.91
N SER A 103 55.12 -26.30 -30.80
CA SER A 103 54.49 -25.02 -31.09
C SER A 103 54.66 -24.58 -32.56
N TRP A 104 53.83 -23.63 -33.02
CA TRP A 104 53.98 -23.10 -34.39
C TRP A 104 55.34 -22.41 -34.59
N LEU A 105 55.84 -21.72 -33.55
CA LEU A 105 57.17 -21.09 -33.53
C LEU A 105 58.28 -22.13 -33.74
N LEU A 106 58.13 -23.31 -33.13
CA LEU A 106 59.06 -24.41 -33.35
C LEU A 106 58.94 -24.93 -34.78
N ARG A 107 57.71 -25.11 -35.30
CA ARG A 107 57.42 -25.61 -36.66
C ARG A 107 57.93 -24.71 -37.77
N ASP A 108 57.86 -23.39 -37.59
CA ASP A 108 58.37 -22.38 -38.55
C ASP A 108 59.88 -22.16 -38.42
N SER A 109 60.54 -22.81 -37.47
CA SER A 109 61.99 -22.72 -37.31
C SER A 109 62.71 -23.79 -38.14
N ASN A 110 63.93 -23.47 -38.60
CA ASN A 110 64.85 -24.44 -39.20
C ASN A 110 65.31 -25.57 -38.23
N LEU A 111 64.80 -25.58 -36.99
CA LEU A 111 65.05 -26.60 -35.98
C LEU A 111 64.01 -27.73 -35.98
N TYR A 112 62.79 -27.49 -36.47
CA TYR A 112 61.74 -28.50 -36.46
C TYR A 112 62.15 -29.78 -37.20
N SER A 113 62.75 -29.62 -38.38
CA SER A 113 63.28 -30.71 -39.20
C SER A 113 64.47 -31.45 -38.57
N LYS A 114 65.18 -30.82 -37.62
CA LYS A 114 66.29 -31.42 -36.85
C LYS A 114 65.81 -32.20 -35.62
N ILE A 115 64.63 -31.88 -35.10
CA ILE A 115 64.00 -32.57 -33.96
C ILE A 115 63.24 -33.82 -34.46
N GLN A 116 62.63 -33.71 -35.64
CA GLN A 116 61.82 -34.78 -36.26
C GLN A 116 62.48 -36.18 -36.39
N PRO A 117 63.80 -36.35 -36.58
CA PRO A 117 64.37 -37.69 -36.73
C PRO A 117 64.48 -38.48 -35.42
N ALA A 118 64.33 -37.84 -34.24
CA ALA A 118 64.71 -38.45 -32.95
C ALA A 118 63.63 -38.40 -31.84
N SER A 119 62.46 -37.81 -32.09
CA SER A 119 61.45 -37.58 -31.04
C SER A 119 60.12 -38.27 -31.35
N SER A 120 59.67 -39.19 -30.48
CA SER A 120 58.26 -39.58 -30.47
C SER A 120 57.41 -38.40 -30.02
N VAL A 121 56.38 -38.05 -30.79
CA VAL A 121 55.36 -37.10 -30.36
C VAL A 121 54.63 -37.76 -29.18
N VAL A 122 54.82 -37.23 -27.98
CA VAL A 122 54.01 -37.65 -26.84
C VAL A 122 52.69 -36.93 -26.96
N SER A 123 51.69 -37.62 -27.51
CA SER A 123 50.33 -37.13 -27.56
C SER A 123 49.78 -37.10 -26.13
N ASN A 124 49.24 -35.96 -25.73
CA ASN A 124 48.77 -35.67 -24.36
C ASN A 124 49.88 -35.57 -23.30
N VAL A 125 50.17 -34.35 -22.87
CA VAL A 125 51.01 -34.07 -21.69
C VAL A 125 50.43 -34.79 -20.47
N GLU A 126 51.20 -35.66 -19.82
CA GLU A 126 50.84 -36.20 -18.51
C GLU A 126 50.91 -35.09 -17.45
N PHE A 127 49.92 -35.04 -16.55
CA PHE A 127 49.86 -34.04 -15.47
C PHE A 127 51.14 -34.04 -14.60
N SER A 128 51.78 -35.21 -14.42
CA SER A 128 53.05 -35.35 -13.69
C SER A 128 54.21 -34.56 -14.32
N ILE A 129 54.30 -34.58 -15.65
CA ILE A 129 55.32 -33.87 -16.42
C ILE A 129 55.03 -32.38 -16.44
N TRP A 130 53.77 -31.98 -16.69
CA TRP A 130 53.35 -30.58 -16.63
C TRP A 130 53.63 -29.97 -15.25
N LYS A 131 53.24 -30.69 -14.19
CA LYS A 131 53.44 -30.28 -12.80
C LYS A 131 54.91 -30.01 -12.49
N LYS A 132 55.85 -30.85 -12.95
CA LYS A 132 57.29 -30.65 -12.70
C LYS A 132 57.80 -29.28 -13.17
N TYR A 133 57.34 -28.82 -14.33
CA TYR A 133 57.72 -27.50 -14.87
C TYR A 133 56.92 -26.38 -14.23
N CYS A 134 55.63 -26.61 -13.99
CA CYS A 134 54.75 -25.68 -13.29
C CYS A 134 55.21 -25.39 -11.84
N ASP A 135 55.78 -26.36 -11.13
CA ASP A 135 56.33 -26.17 -9.78
C ASP A 135 57.42 -25.11 -9.74
N LYS A 136 58.26 -25.06 -10.77
CA LYS A 136 59.28 -24.02 -10.90
C LYS A 136 58.64 -22.65 -11.15
N PHE A 137 57.61 -22.61 -11.99
CA PHE A 137 56.89 -21.39 -12.34
C PHE A 137 56.13 -20.82 -11.13
N VAL A 138 55.42 -21.66 -10.39
CA VAL A 138 54.71 -21.28 -9.16
C VAL A 138 55.67 -20.74 -8.11
N LYS A 139 56.85 -21.35 -7.93
CA LYS A 139 57.89 -20.82 -7.02
C LYS A 139 58.35 -19.43 -7.43
N LEU A 140 58.55 -19.19 -8.73
CA LEU A 140 58.93 -17.89 -9.27
C LEU A 140 57.83 -16.85 -8.98
N LEU A 141 56.57 -17.17 -9.29
CA LEU A 141 55.43 -16.28 -9.06
C LEU A 141 55.22 -15.95 -7.58
N ASN A 142 55.27 -16.94 -6.69
CA ASN A 142 55.09 -16.71 -5.26
C ASN A 142 56.21 -15.84 -4.67
N SER A 143 57.43 -15.91 -5.22
CA SER A 143 58.58 -15.13 -4.76
C SER A 143 58.54 -13.67 -5.20
N HIS A 144 57.85 -13.36 -6.30
CA HIS A 144 57.90 -12.04 -6.96
C HIS A 144 56.54 -11.33 -7.12
N PHE A 145 55.40 -12.04 -7.03
CA PHE A 145 54.05 -11.50 -7.30
C PHE A 145 53.03 -11.84 -6.20
N THR A 146 53.43 -11.81 -4.93
CA THR A 146 52.52 -12.08 -3.80
C THR A 146 51.30 -11.15 -3.84
N ASN A 147 50.08 -11.71 -3.79
CA ASN A 147 48.78 -11.01 -3.90
C ASN A 147 48.52 -10.30 -5.24
N LYS A 148 49.36 -10.54 -6.26
CA LYS A 148 49.35 -9.82 -7.55
C LYS A 148 49.12 -10.76 -8.74
N VAL A 149 48.75 -12.01 -8.50
CA VAL A 149 48.43 -12.99 -9.54
C VAL A 149 46.92 -13.06 -9.77
N ILE A 150 46.50 -13.00 -11.04
CA ILE A 150 45.14 -13.22 -11.48
C ILE A 150 45.12 -14.48 -12.34
N ILE A 151 44.40 -15.51 -11.91
CA ILE A 151 44.15 -16.72 -12.70
C ILE A 151 42.85 -16.49 -13.48
N HIS A 152 42.97 -16.45 -14.80
CA HIS A 152 41.86 -16.35 -15.72
C HIS A 152 41.48 -17.74 -16.22
N GLU A 153 40.44 -18.32 -15.63
CA GLU A 153 39.92 -19.64 -16.01
C GLU A 153 39.21 -19.57 -17.36
N MET A 154 39.92 -20.03 -18.38
CA MET A 154 39.43 -20.07 -19.75
C MET A 154 39.41 -21.49 -20.30
N TYR A 155 38.28 -21.85 -20.92
CA TYR A 155 37.98 -23.17 -21.46
C TYR A 155 37.63 -23.07 -22.95
N LEU A 156 37.88 -24.15 -23.69
CA LEU A 156 37.48 -24.30 -25.08
C LEU A 156 35.95 -24.27 -25.20
N SER A 157 35.44 -23.57 -26.22
CA SER A 157 34.01 -23.53 -26.45
C SER A 157 33.48 -24.87 -26.95
N GLU A 158 32.40 -25.33 -26.35
CA GLU A 158 31.66 -26.52 -26.77
C GLU A 158 30.65 -26.25 -27.90
N ARG A 159 30.31 -24.98 -28.13
CA ARG A 159 29.27 -24.58 -29.08
C ARG A 159 29.68 -23.38 -29.95
N TYR A 160 29.07 -23.27 -31.11
CA TYR A 160 29.21 -22.13 -32.00
C TYR A 160 27.83 -21.61 -32.45
N LEU A 161 27.77 -20.34 -32.82
CA LEU A 161 26.54 -19.71 -33.32
C LEU A 161 26.46 -19.86 -34.84
N LYS A 162 25.35 -20.38 -35.34
CA LYS A 162 25.03 -20.45 -36.77
C LYS A 162 23.55 -20.14 -36.97
N ASP A 163 23.25 -19.15 -37.81
CA ASP A 163 21.88 -18.72 -38.12
C ASP A 163 21.04 -18.33 -36.89
N GLY A 164 21.70 -17.77 -35.85
CA GLY A 164 21.05 -17.38 -34.60
C GLY A 164 20.82 -18.51 -33.59
N GLU A 165 21.19 -19.75 -33.93
CA GLU A 165 21.10 -20.91 -33.04
C GLU A 165 22.48 -21.45 -32.63
N PHE A 166 22.58 -21.96 -31.40
CA PHE A 166 23.79 -22.62 -30.93
C PHE A 166 23.86 -24.07 -31.40
N LYS A 167 24.99 -24.46 -31.98
CA LYS A 167 25.29 -25.84 -32.39
C LYS A 167 26.58 -26.32 -31.74
N GLU A 168 26.64 -27.60 -31.38
CA GLU A 168 27.85 -28.20 -30.82
C GLU A 168 28.90 -28.47 -31.91
N PHE A 169 30.17 -28.40 -31.56
CA PHE A 169 31.26 -28.81 -32.46
C PHE A 169 31.24 -30.31 -32.71
N LYS A 170 31.58 -30.74 -33.93
CA LYS A 170 31.64 -32.18 -34.27
C LYS A 170 32.63 -32.97 -33.41
N ASN A 171 33.71 -32.34 -32.96
CA ASN A 171 34.72 -32.94 -32.08
C ASN A 171 34.51 -32.59 -30.60
N ILE A 172 33.25 -32.44 -30.16
CA ILE A 172 32.88 -32.06 -28.79
C ILE A 172 33.55 -32.91 -27.69
N ASN A 173 33.74 -34.21 -27.94
CA ASN A 173 34.36 -35.11 -26.97
C ASN A 173 35.84 -34.79 -26.73
N GLU A 174 36.58 -34.39 -27.77
CA GLU A 174 37.98 -33.95 -27.64
C GLU A 174 38.07 -32.60 -26.91
N ILE A 175 37.12 -31.70 -27.19
CA ILE A 175 37.01 -30.39 -26.53
C ILE A 175 36.75 -30.58 -25.03
N ARG A 176 35.81 -31.46 -24.66
CA ARG A 176 35.50 -31.77 -23.26
C ARG A 176 36.68 -32.41 -22.54
N ALA A 177 37.38 -33.35 -23.18
CA ALA A 177 38.58 -33.96 -22.61
C ALA A 177 39.69 -32.94 -22.34
N TRP A 178 39.87 -31.95 -23.22
CA TRP A 178 40.81 -30.86 -22.99
C TRP A 178 40.37 -29.89 -21.89
N ASN A 179 39.08 -29.55 -21.84
CA ASN A 179 38.54 -28.72 -20.76
C ASN A 179 38.70 -29.36 -19.39
N GLU A 180 38.57 -30.69 -19.30
CA GLU A 180 38.82 -31.44 -18.06
C GLU A 180 40.29 -31.33 -17.62
N LYS A 181 41.24 -31.42 -18.56
CA LYS A 181 42.68 -31.22 -18.27
C LYS A 181 42.98 -29.79 -17.82
N LEU A 182 42.46 -28.79 -18.54
CA LEU A 182 42.60 -27.38 -18.17
C LEU A 182 42.06 -27.11 -16.76
N ASN A 183 40.91 -27.70 -16.42
CA ASN A 183 40.34 -27.60 -15.08
C ASN A 183 41.29 -28.19 -14.02
N GLY A 184 41.93 -29.32 -14.31
CA GLY A 184 42.98 -29.90 -13.47
C GLY A 184 44.17 -28.96 -13.28
N TYR A 185 44.64 -28.32 -14.34
CA TYR A 185 45.74 -27.36 -14.28
C TYR A 185 45.39 -26.07 -13.53
N TYR A 186 44.23 -25.47 -13.79
CA TYR A 186 43.76 -24.29 -13.05
C TYR A 186 43.56 -24.60 -11.57
N LYS A 187 43.03 -25.79 -11.23
CA LYS A 187 42.91 -26.23 -9.84
C LYS A 187 44.28 -26.26 -9.16
N TYR A 188 45.29 -26.80 -9.83
CA TYR A 188 46.65 -26.81 -9.33
C TYR A 188 47.20 -25.41 -9.05
N LEU A 189 47.05 -24.47 -10.00
CA LEU A 189 47.52 -23.10 -9.82
C LEU A 189 46.83 -22.39 -8.65
N LYS A 190 45.51 -22.55 -8.51
CA LYS A 190 44.74 -21.95 -7.41
C LYS A 190 45.18 -22.46 -6.04
N GLU A 191 45.56 -23.73 -5.94
CA GLU A 191 45.98 -24.35 -4.68
C GLU A 191 47.42 -23.98 -4.30
N ASN A 192 48.29 -23.67 -5.28
CA ASN A 192 49.72 -23.51 -5.04
C ASN A 192 50.25 -22.08 -5.23
N ILE A 193 49.49 -21.17 -5.84
CA ILE A 193 49.83 -19.74 -5.91
C ILE A 193 49.14 -18.99 -4.77
N HIS A 194 49.92 -18.33 -3.92
CA HIS A 194 49.41 -17.63 -2.74
C HIS A 194 48.56 -16.41 -3.13
N ASN A 195 47.32 -16.37 -2.60
CA ASN A 195 46.37 -15.26 -2.75
C ASN A 195 46.09 -14.84 -4.21
N ALA A 196 46.10 -15.81 -5.13
CA ALA A 196 45.71 -15.55 -6.51
C ALA A 196 44.22 -15.18 -6.60
N LYS A 197 43.91 -14.09 -7.31
CA LYS A 197 42.54 -13.72 -7.66
C LYS A 197 42.08 -14.56 -8.86
N VAL A 198 40.82 -14.97 -8.92
CA VAL A 198 40.31 -15.84 -9.99
C VAL A 198 39.20 -15.14 -10.78
N ILE A 199 39.32 -15.14 -12.11
CA ILE A 199 38.29 -14.65 -13.04
C ILE A 199 37.82 -15.83 -13.89
N SER A 200 36.51 -16.03 -13.99
CA SER A 200 35.90 -17.10 -14.79
C SER A 200 34.68 -16.56 -15.54
N ILE A 201 34.74 -16.54 -16.87
CA ILE A 201 33.69 -15.96 -17.74
C ILE A 201 33.02 -17.07 -18.54
N LYS A 202 31.80 -17.46 -18.15
CA LYS A 202 31.05 -18.58 -18.76
C LYS A 202 30.00 -18.18 -19.79
N GLU A 203 29.38 -17.01 -19.58
CA GLU A 203 28.14 -16.60 -20.27
C GLU A 203 28.35 -16.24 -21.74
N GLU A 204 29.60 -16.02 -22.17
CA GLU A 204 29.98 -15.62 -23.52
C GLU A 204 30.94 -16.61 -24.21
N ASN A 205 31.11 -17.81 -23.65
CA ASN A 205 31.99 -18.83 -24.20
C ASN A 205 31.32 -19.59 -25.37
N TYR A 206 31.30 -18.96 -26.55
CA TYR A 206 30.87 -19.54 -27.82
C TYR A 206 31.65 -18.94 -28.99
N SER A 207 31.86 -19.71 -30.06
CA SER A 207 32.53 -19.23 -31.29
C SER A 207 31.52 -18.82 -32.37
N ASP A 208 31.87 -17.90 -33.26
CA ASP A 208 31.10 -17.63 -34.49
C ASP A 208 31.59 -18.55 -35.61
N MET A 209 30.66 -19.16 -36.37
CA MET A 209 31.01 -20.08 -37.46
C MET A 209 31.91 -19.43 -38.53
N SER A 210 31.73 -18.13 -38.78
CA SER A 210 32.49 -17.37 -39.79
C SER A 210 33.97 -17.18 -39.43
N LEU A 211 34.34 -17.44 -38.17
CA LEU A 211 35.68 -17.23 -37.63
C LEU A 211 36.45 -18.55 -37.37
N ILE A 212 35.89 -19.69 -37.77
CA ILE A 212 36.49 -21.02 -37.56
C ILE A 212 37.53 -21.31 -38.65
N LYS A 213 38.82 -21.19 -38.30
CA LYS A 213 39.92 -21.88 -39.01
C LYS A 213 40.59 -22.84 -38.02
N VAL A 214 40.56 -24.12 -38.36
CA VAL A 214 41.29 -25.27 -37.78
C VAL A 214 41.59 -25.19 -36.26
N LEU A 215 40.81 -25.92 -35.47
CA LEU A 215 41.10 -26.34 -34.09
C LEU A 215 41.30 -25.27 -32.99
N ASN A 216 40.93 -24.00 -33.21
CA ASN A 216 40.98 -23.00 -32.13
C ASN A 216 39.58 -22.52 -31.67
N PRO A 217 38.83 -23.33 -30.88
CA PRO A 217 37.44 -23.05 -30.49
C PRO A 217 37.28 -21.97 -29.39
N ALA A 218 38.36 -21.26 -29.03
CA ALA A 218 38.32 -20.19 -28.03
C ALA A 218 38.88 -18.89 -28.63
N LYS A 219 38.18 -18.32 -29.62
CA LYS A 219 38.55 -16.99 -30.13
C LYS A 219 37.78 -15.92 -29.35
N LYS A 220 38.53 -15.04 -28.69
CA LYS A 220 38.04 -13.96 -27.82
C LYS A 220 37.24 -12.96 -28.66
N ASN A 221 35.92 -13.01 -28.60
CA ASN A 221 35.09 -11.98 -29.23
C ASN A 221 35.23 -10.65 -28.45
N GLU A 222 34.88 -9.53 -29.09
CA GLU A 222 35.04 -8.20 -28.50
C GLU A 222 34.30 -8.05 -27.16
N LYS A 223 33.12 -8.67 -27.02
CA LYS A 223 32.31 -8.64 -25.79
C LYS A 223 33.00 -9.33 -24.62
N TYR A 224 33.60 -10.48 -24.88
CA TYR A 224 34.36 -11.24 -23.89
C TYR A 224 35.54 -10.44 -23.37
N ILE A 225 36.27 -9.75 -24.27
CA ILE A 225 37.38 -8.87 -23.89
C ILE A 225 36.89 -7.69 -23.05
N GLN A 226 35.80 -7.02 -23.45
CA GLN A 226 35.22 -5.93 -22.66
C GLN A 226 34.81 -6.40 -21.25
N ARG A 227 34.24 -7.60 -21.14
CA ARG A 227 33.87 -8.19 -19.85
C ARG A 227 35.09 -8.52 -19.00
N LEU A 228 36.12 -9.14 -19.59
CA LEU A 228 37.36 -9.46 -18.89
C LEU A 228 38.05 -8.20 -18.35
N VAL A 229 38.15 -7.16 -19.17
CA VAL A 229 38.69 -5.86 -18.76
C VAL A 229 37.88 -5.28 -17.59
N LYS A 230 36.55 -5.37 -17.62
CA LYS A 230 35.68 -4.91 -16.53
C LYS A 230 35.89 -5.70 -15.24
N GLU A 231 36.03 -7.03 -15.31
CA GLU A 231 36.30 -7.87 -14.14
C GLU A 231 37.68 -7.55 -13.54
N ILE A 232 38.72 -7.39 -14.37
CA ILE A 232 40.06 -7.00 -13.93
C ILE A 232 40.04 -5.62 -13.27
N GLN A 233 39.31 -4.65 -13.83
CA GLN A 233 39.15 -3.31 -13.25
C GLN A 233 38.45 -3.34 -11.88
N CYS A 234 37.45 -4.21 -11.69
CA CYS A 234 36.81 -4.40 -10.38
C CYS A 234 37.79 -4.94 -9.33
N LEU A 235 38.71 -5.81 -9.71
CA LEU A 235 39.74 -6.34 -8.81
C LEU A 235 40.81 -5.30 -8.42
N TYR A 236 40.92 -4.23 -9.20
CA TYR A 236 41.92 -3.16 -9.05
C TYR A 236 41.47 -2.02 -8.13
N GLN A 237 40.16 -1.93 -7.83
CA GLN A 237 39.61 -0.88 -6.97
C GLN A 237 39.56 -1.33 -5.51
N GLU A 238 40.70 -1.48 -4.85
CA GLU A 238 40.74 -1.21 -3.41
C GLU A 238 40.73 0.31 -3.23
N ARG A 239 39.53 0.90 -3.22
CA ARG A 239 39.37 2.27 -2.73
C ARG A 239 39.49 2.23 -1.21
N GLU A 240 40.41 2.99 -0.65
CA GLU A 240 40.28 3.43 0.73
C GLU A 240 39.04 4.32 0.81
N TYR A 241 37.92 3.73 1.25
CA TYR A 241 36.71 4.49 1.52
C TYR A 241 36.92 5.28 2.80
N LYS A 242 36.83 6.61 2.69
CA LYS A 242 36.92 7.48 3.85
C LYS A 242 35.75 7.29 4.81
N TYR A 243 34.59 6.87 4.29
CA TYR A 243 33.35 6.70 5.05
C TYR A 243 32.72 5.32 4.83
N ASN A 244 31.99 4.80 5.83
CA ASN A 244 31.23 3.56 5.71
C ASN A 244 30.00 3.73 4.83
N ALA A 245 29.32 4.86 5.00
CA ALA A 245 28.10 5.21 4.29
C ALA A 245 28.10 6.69 3.89
N ALA A 246 27.44 7.03 2.78
CA ALA A 246 27.08 8.38 2.42
C ALA A 246 25.56 8.51 2.26
N VAL A 247 24.97 9.54 2.87
CA VAL A 247 23.59 9.95 2.63
C VAL A 247 23.61 11.08 1.61
N VAL A 248 23.13 10.80 0.40
CA VAL A 248 23.01 11.78 -0.69
C VAL A 248 21.62 12.42 -0.63
N ILE A 249 21.60 13.73 -0.40
CA ILE A 249 20.40 14.55 -0.28
C ILE A 249 20.27 15.45 -1.50
N ALA A 250 19.16 15.34 -2.23
CA ALA A 250 18.79 16.29 -3.28
C ALA A 250 17.77 17.28 -2.71
N SER A 251 18.01 18.58 -2.88
CA SER A 251 17.13 19.65 -2.37
C SER A 251 16.73 20.64 -3.45
N TYR A 252 15.50 21.13 -3.37
CA TYR A 252 15.00 22.27 -4.14
C TYR A 252 13.81 22.91 -3.41
N ASN A 253 13.96 24.15 -2.97
CA ASN A 253 12.93 24.93 -2.26
C ASN A 253 12.27 24.17 -1.09
N VAL A 254 13.10 23.73 -0.13
CA VAL A 254 12.70 22.91 1.02
C VAL A 254 13.21 23.50 2.34
N GLU A 255 13.24 24.83 2.47
CA GLU A 255 13.79 25.51 3.66
C GLU A 255 13.18 25.01 4.98
N ASN A 256 11.90 24.67 4.96
CA ASN A 256 11.15 24.19 6.14
C ASN A 256 11.53 22.77 6.58
N TYR A 257 12.23 22.01 5.75
CA TYR A 257 12.45 20.58 5.96
C TYR A 257 13.91 20.15 5.88
N ILE A 258 14.73 20.84 5.08
CA ILE A 258 16.11 20.46 4.79
C ILE A 258 16.97 20.33 6.05
N GLY A 259 16.75 21.20 7.04
CA GLY A 259 17.42 21.12 8.33
C GLY A 259 17.15 19.80 9.05
N GLN A 260 15.92 19.30 9.01
CA GLN A 260 15.56 18.00 9.60
C GLN A 260 16.16 16.84 8.82
N ALA A 261 16.14 16.90 7.48
CA ALA A 261 16.72 15.87 6.62
C ALA A 261 18.21 15.68 6.91
N ILE A 262 18.99 16.77 6.89
CA ILE A 262 20.44 16.77 7.19
C ILE A 262 20.70 16.28 8.62
N GLN A 263 19.93 16.77 9.61
CA GLN A 263 20.07 16.34 11.00
C GLN A 263 19.80 14.84 11.18
N SER A 264 18.86 14.27 10.45
CA SER A 264 18.59 12.82 10.50
C SER A 264 19.74 11.98 9.94
N ALA A 265 20.44 12.49 8.91
CA ALA A 265 21.61 11.86 8.33
C ALA A 265 22.85 11.99 9.25
N LEU A 266 23.03 13.13 9.91
CA LEU A 266 24.14 13.35 10.86
C LEU A 266 24.00 12.53 12.14
N LYS A 267 22.76 12.27 12.59
CA LYS A 267 22.45 11.56 13.85
C LYS A 267 22.29 10.04 13.68
N GLN A 268 22.77 9.47 12.58
CA GLN A 268 22.78 8.02 12.38
C GLN A 268 23.65 7.34 13.44
N THR A 269 23.23 6.16 13.89
CA THR A 269 23.99 5.36 14.88
C THR A 269 25.24 4.72 14.29
N LEU A 270 25.32 4.56 12.97
CA LEU A 270 26.52 4.08 12.29
C LEU A 270 27.63 5.13 12.40
N GLU A 271 28.81 4.70 12.82
CA GLU A 271 29.99 5.58 12.82
C GLU A 271 30.47 5.87 11.40
N ASN A 272 31.06 7.06 11.23
CA ASN A 272 31.73 7.47 10.00
C ASN A 272 30.78 7.54 8.77
N VAL A 273 29.67 8.27 8.93
CA VAL A 273 28.70 8.58 7.86
C VAL A 273 28.98 9.95 7.25
N GLN A 274 29.06 10.00 5.92
CA GLN A 274 29.13 11.22 5.14
C GLN A 274 27.72 11.73 4.82
N VAL A 275 27.54 13.04 4.79
CA VAL A 275 26.33 13.67 4.24
C VAL A 275 26.73 14.46 2.99
N VAL A 276 26.06 14.23 1.87
CA VAL A 276 26.32 14.92 0.60
C VAL A 276 25.04 15.61 0.18
N VAL A 277 25.00 16.94 0.20
CA VAL A 277 23.80 17.72 -0.12
C VAL A 277 23.99 18.45 -1.45
N VAL A 278 23.14 18.16 -2.43
CA VAL A 278 23.19 18.84 -3.73
C VAL A 278 21.89 19.62 -3.91
N ASP A 279 22.01 20.94 -3.95
CA ASP A 279 20.89 21.85 -4.15
C ASP A 279 20.70 22.18 -5.62
N ASP A 280 19.48 22.01 -6.11
CA ASP A 280 19.09 22.21 -7.51
C ASP A 280 18.64 23.66 -7.78
N GLY A 281 19.42 24.64 -7.32
CA GLY A 281 19.16 26.06 -7.55
C GLY A 281 17.96 26.61 -6.79
N SER A 282 17.86 26.33 -5.49
CA SER A 282 16.81 26.87 -4.62
C SER A 282 16.83 28.40 -4.55
N THR A 283 15.64 28.99 -4.43
CA THR A 283 15.40 30.43 -4.35
C THR A 283 14.92 30.90 -2.97
N ASP A 284 14.74 29.95 -2.04
CA ASP A 284 14.39 30.18 -0.63
C ASP A 284 15.65 30.05 0.27
N ASN A 285 15.48 30.01 1.60
CA ASN A 285 16.63 29.94 2.52
C ASN A 285 17.30 28.55 2.57
N THR A 286 16.97 27.61 1.67
CA THR A 286 17.54 26.25 1.66
C THR A 286 19.07 26.26 1.62
N GLN A 287 19.67 27.07 0.73
CA GLN A 287 21.12 27.12 0.57
C GLN A 287 21.84 27.65 1.80
N ASP A 288 21.28 28.66 2.46
CA ASP A 288 21.88 29.25 3.67
C ASP A 288 21.87 28.24 4.83
N ILE A 289 20.77 27.50 5.00
CA ILE A 289 20.68 26.41 5.99
C ILE A 289 21.75 25.33 5.73
N ILE A 290 21.97 24.97 4.45
CA ILE A 290 23.00 24.00 4.07
C ILE A 290 24.40 24.52 4.41
N ARG A 291 24.73 25.77 4.09
CA ARG A 291 26.03 26.39 4.41
C ARG A 291 26.28 26.41 5.90
N ASP A 292 25.29 26.82 6.68
CA ASP A 292 25.39 26.91 8.14
C ASP A 292 25.67 25.55 8.80
N LEU A 293 25.02 24.50 8.31
CA LEU A 293 25.26 23.14 8.81
C LEU A 293 26.61 22.60 8.34
N ALA A 294 27.00 22.84 7.08
CA ALA A 294 28.29 22.40 6.55
C ALA A 294 29.48 23.05 7.29
N ASN A 295 29.36 24.33 7.66
CA ASN A 295 30.37 25.02 8.45
C ASN A 295 30.56 24.41 9.86
N LYS A 296 29.50 23.79 10.41
CA LYS A 296 29.53 23.14 11.73
C LYS A 296 29.99 21.68 11.69
N HIS A 297 29.92 21.03 10.53
CA HIS A 297 30.10 19.58 10.41
C HIS A 297 31.02 19.21 9.21
N LYS A 298 32.25 18.78 9.51
CA LYS A 298 33.29 18.45 8.50
C LYS A 298 32.95 17.25 7.60
N ASN A 299 32.00 16.42 7.99
CA ASN A 299 31.52 15.27 7.22
C ASN A 299 30.39 15.62 6.23
N ILE A 300 30.04 16.91 6.10
CA ILE A 300 29.11 17.40 5.09
C ILE A 300 29.89 17.88 3.87
N LYS A 301 29.56 17.33 2.69
CA LYS A 301 29.88 17.93 1.39
C LYS A 301 28.62 18.54 0.80
N TRP A 302 28.77 19.64 0.08
CA TRP A 302 27.66 20.29 -0.59
C TRP A 302 28.03 20.83 -1.96
N CYS A 303 27.02 20.99 -2.82
CA CYS A 303 27.14 21.57 -4.16
C CYS A 303 25.85 22.30 -4.51
N PHE A 304 25.97 23.51 -5.06
CA PHE A 304 24.82 24.29 -5.54
C PHE A 304 24.86 24.35 -7.06
N LEU A 305 23.74 24.01 -7.68
CA LEU A 305 23.57 24.00 -9.12
C LEU A 305 22.67 25.15 -9.56
N GLU A 306 22.64 25.40 -10.88
CA GLU A 306 21.48 26.01 -11.49
C GLU A 306 20.35 24.98 -11.57
N ASN A 307 19.09 25.42 -11.48
CA ASN A 307 17.95 24.52 -11.43
C ASN A 307 17.83 23.66 -12.69
N THR A 308 18.05 22.36 -12.52
CA THR A 308 18.01 21.34 -13.58
C THR A 308 16.60 20.81 -13.83
N GLY A 309 15.66 21.09 -12.93
CA GLY A 309 14.24 20.74 -13.05
C GLY A 309 13.92 19.28 -12.74
N SER A 310 14.86 18.52 -12.20
CA SER A 310 14.72 17.09 -11.85
C SER A 310 15.74 16.66 -10.79
N PRO A 311 15.39 15.75 -9.85
CA PRO A 311 16.34 15.22 -8.87
C PRO A 311 17.46 14.34 -9.48
N SER A 312 17.37 13.97 -10.77
CA SER A 312 18.37 13.11 -11.43
C SER A 312 19.80 13.67 -11.39
N GLU A 313 19.98 14.93 -11.79
CA GLU A 313 21.31 15.54 -11.86
C GLU A 313 21.92 15.78 -10.46
N PRO A 314 21.17 16.35 -9.49
CA PRO A 314 21.64 16.43 -8.11
C PRO A 314 22.06 15.08 -7.51
N ARG A 315 21.27 14.01 -7.74
CA ARG A 315 21.61 12.66 -7.26
C ARG A 315 22.88 12.12 -7.93
N ASN A 316 23.04 12.31 -9.25
CA ASN A 316 24.24 11.89 -9.99
C ASN A 316 25.52 12.60 -9.52
N ILE A 317 25.43 13.91 -9.28
CA ILE A 317 26.53 14.69 -8.70
C ILE A 317 26.82 14.21 -7.28
N GLY A 318 25.78 13.96 -6.48
CA GLY A 318 25.91 13.41 -5.13
C GLY A 318 26.64 12.06 -5.08
N ILE A 319 26.31 11.14 -6.00
CA ILE A 319 27.04 9.86 -6.17
C ILE A 319 28.52 10.10 -6.47
N SER A 320 28.82 11.13 -7.27
CA SER A 320 30.18 11.44 -7.73
C SER A 320 31.03 12.10 -6.63
N LEU A 321 30.39 12.84 -5.72
CA LEU A 321 31.03 13.49 -4.57
C LEU A 321 31.22 12.57 -3.36
N ALA A 322 30.47 11.46 -3.31
CA ALA A 322 30.49 10.51 -2.21
C ALA A 322 31.83 9.74 -2.14
N GLU A 323 32.39 9.68 -0.94
CA GLU A 323 33.67 9.03 -0.60
C GLU A 323 33.44 7.79 0.28
N ALA A 324 32.26 7.18 0.18
CA ALA A 324 31.82 6.10 1.04
C ALA A 324 31.72 4.75 0.32
N LYS A 325 31.81 3.65 1.09
CA LYS A 325 31.64 2.28 0.58
C LYS A 325 30.21 2.03 0.09
N TYR A 326 29.23 2.56 0.82
CA TYR A 326 27.82 2.47 0.49
C TYR A 326 27.16 3.84 0.43
N ILE A 327 26.11 3.97 -0.38
CA ILE A 327 25.37 5.21 -0.62
C ILE A 327 23.87 4.93 -0.40
N THR A 328 23.18 5.86 0.24
CA THR A 328 21.71 5.90 0.34
C THR A 328 21.19 7.27 -0.05
N PHE A 329 19.97 7.33 -0.57
CA PHE A 329 19.33 8.57 -0.99
C PHE A 329 18.29 9.03 0.03
N LEU A 330 18.21 10.33 0.22
CA LEU A 330 17.24 11.00 1.06
C LEU A 330 16.70 12.24 0.34
N ASP A 331 15.38 12.35 0.20
CA ASP A 331 14.78 13.57 -0.35
C ASP A 331 14.80 14.69 0.72
N GLY A 332 15.00 15.94 0.29
CA GLY A 332 15.19 17.09 1.19
C GLY A 332 14.00 17.41 2.11
N ASP A 333 12.80 16.88 1.84
CA ASP A 333 11.61 17.00 2.67
C ASP A 333 11.33 15.79 3.57
N ASP A 334 12.13 14.74 3.48
CA ASP A 334 11.99 13.49 4.24
C ASP A 334 13.02 13.38 5.37
N TYR A 335 13.01 12.26 6.11
CA TYR A 335 14.09 11.94 7.05
C TYR A 335 14.32 10.43 7.20
N LEU A 336 15.53 10.06 7.63
CA LEU A 336 15.91 8.66 7.89
C LEU A 336 15.52 8.22 9.31
N ALA A 337 15.32 6.90 9.49
CA ALA A 337 15.30 6.32 10.83
C ALA A 337 16.65 6.46 11.51
N LYS A 338 16.67 6.60 12.84
CA LYS A 338 17.89 6.87 13.62
C LYS A 338 18.98 5.80 13.41
N ASP A 339 18.57 4.56 13.18
CA ASP A 339 19.42 3.37 13.00
C ASP A 339 19.43 2.84 11.56
N ALA A 340 18.98 3.65 10.58
CA ALA A 340 18.82 3.23 9.19
C ALA A 340 20.14 2.77 8.57
N CYS A 341 21.19 3.60 8.63
CA CYS A 341 22.49 3.27 8.07
C CYS A 341 23.15 2.09 8.77
N GLU A 342 23.04 1.99 10.10
CA GLU A 342 23.64 0.91 10.89
C GLU A 342 23.04 -0.45 10.52
N LYS A 343 21.71 -0.53 10.47
CA LYS A 343 21.00 -1.76 10.08
C LYS A 343 21.34 -2.18 8.66
N MET A 344 21.24 -1.26 7.71
CA MET A 344 21.51 -1.57 6.31
C MET A 344 22.99 -1.95 6.08
N TYR A 345 23.92 -1.26 6.73
CA TYR A 345 25.35 -1.57 6.66
C TYR A 345 25.66 -2.95 7.25
N SER A 346 25.09 -3.28 8.41
CA SER A 346 25.29 -4.58 9.06
C SER A 346 24.87 -5.74 8.14
N TYR A 347 23.66 -5.65 7.56
CA TYR A 347 23.21 -6.65 6.59
C TYR A 347 24.03 -6.66 5.30
N ALA A 348 24.47 -5.49 4.82
CA ALA A 348 25.27 -5.40 3.61
C ALA A 348 26.64 -6.09 3.77
N GLU A 349 27.31 -5.88 4.90
CA GLU A 349 28.62 -6.46 5.17
C GLU A 349 28.52 -7.95 5.52
N GLU A 350 27.60 -8.33 6.43
CA GLU A 350 27.41 -9.72 6.85
C GLU A 350 27.05 -10.62 5.66
N GLN A 351 26.17 -10.13 4.79
CA GLN A 351 25.68 -10.90 3.65
C GLN A 351 26.48 -10.66 2.37
N LYS A 352 27.48 -9.77 2.39
CA LYS A 352 28.24 -9.30 1.21
C LYS A 352 27.31 -8.83 0.09
N ALA A 353 26.32 -8.03 0.43
CA ALA A 353 25.31 -7.53 -0.50
C ALA A 353 25.82 -6.31 -1.30
N ASP A 354 25.42 -6.25 -2.56
CA ASP A 354 25.61 -5.05 -3.40
C ASP A 354 24.47 -4.05 -3.19
N LEU A 355 23.29 -4.53 -2.75
CA LEU A 355 22.10 -3.73 -2.52
C LEU A 355 21.29 -4.25 -1.32
N VAL A 356 20.94 -3.36 -0.40
CA VAL A 356 19.99 -3.64 0.69
C VAL A 356 18.75 -2.78 0.51
N VAL A 357 17.56 -3.34 0.73
CA VAL A 357 16.27 -2.64 0.62
C VAL A 357 15.52 -2.75 1.96
N GLY A 358 15.20 -1.61 2.56
CA GLY A 358 14.38 -1.53 3.77
C GLY A 358 12.94 -1.11 3.50
N LYS A 359 12.14 -1.08 4.56
CA LYS A 359 10.76 -0.58 4.52
C LYS A 359 10.70 0.93 4.68
N MET A 360 9.63 1.50 4.15
CA MET A 360 9.30 2.92 4.24
C MET A 360 8.06 3.10 5.10
N MET A 361 8.08 4.10 5.98
CA MET A 361 6.91 4.54 6.74
C MET A 361 6.52 5.92 6.23
N SER A 362 5.24 6.13 5.91
CA SER A 362 4.75 7.46 5.54
C SER A 362 4.18 8.19 6.74
N PHE A 363 4.23 9.51 6.75
CA PHE A 363 3.58 10.30 7.78
C PHE A 363 3.00 11.61 7.25
N VAL A 364 1.92 12.09 7.87
CA VAL A 364 1.33 13.41 7.61
C VAL A 364 1.06 14.05 8.96
N GLY A 365 1.81 15.12 9.27
CA GLY A 365 1.93 15.66 10.63
C GLY A 365 2.30 14.57 11.64
N GLU A 366 1.46 14.31 12.65
CA GLU A 366 1.77 13.31 13.70
C GLU A 366 1.29 11.89 13.36
N SER A 367 0.60 11.70 12.23
CA SER A 367 0.03 10.40 11.85
C SER A 367 0.95 9.60 10.96
N PHE A 368 1.32 8.39 11.40
CA PHE A 368 2.16 7.44 10.65
C PHE A 368 1.33 6.31 10.01
N PHE A 369 1.68 5.90 8.80
CA PHE A 369 1.04 4.80 8.08
C PHE A 369 1.96 4.24 6.98
N GLU A 370 1.79 2.97 6.64
CA GLU A 370 2.52 2.35 5.53
C GLU A 370 1.76 2.60 4.21
N SER A 371 2.35 3.35 3.27
CA SER A 371 1.72 3.59 1.97
C SER A 371 1.40 2.31 1.21
N SER A 372 2.24 1.26 1.32
CA SER A 372 2.03 -0.02 0.63
C SER A 372 0.79 -0.77 1.14
N LYS A 373 0.38 -0.53 2.40
CA LYS A 373 -0.83 -1.09 3.00
C LYS A 373 -2.11 -0.43 2.50
N VAL A 374 -2.04 0.87 2.22
CA VAL A 374 -3.22 1.70 1.91
C VAL A 374 -3.43 1.80 0.40
N ASN A 375 -2.36 1.81 -0.40
CA ASN A 375 -2.44 1.90 -1.85
C ASN A 375 -2.60 0.50 -2.49
N PRO A 376 -3.74 0.20 -3.16
CA PRO A 376 -3.96 -1.11 -3.80
C PRO A 376 -2.90 -1.49 -4.84
N ARG A 377 -2.22 -0.52 -5.49
CA ARG A 377 -1.11 -0.78 -6.42
C ARG A 377 0.02 -1.58 -5.77
N PHE A 378 0.28 -1.33 -4.49
CA PHE A 378 1.39 -1.93 -3.74
C PHE A 378 0.94 -3.05 -2.79
N ALA A 379 -0.29 -3.56 -2.93
CA ALA A 379 -0.82 -4.59 -2.04
C ALA A 379 0.00 -5.89 -2.05
N GLU A 380 0.54 -6.30 -3.20
CA GLU A 380 1.43 -7.47 -3.29
C GLU A 380 2.79 -7.18 -2.65
N ARG A 381 3.36 -5.97 -2.86
CA ARG A 381 4.56 -5.52 -2.16
C ARG A 381 4.37 -5.56 -0.64
N TYR A 382 3.27 -5.03 -0.11
CA TYR A 382 2.99 -5.07 1.33
C TYR A 382 2.90 -6.50 1.88
N LYS A 383 2.25 -7.42 1.16
CA LYS A 383 2.21 -8.84 1.56
C LYS A 383 3.61 -9.46 1.57
N TYR A 384 4.42 -9.14 0.57
CA TYR A 384 5.79 -9.62 0.44
C TYR A 384 6.69 -9.08 1.56
N GLU A 385 6.67 -7.77 1.81
CA GLU A 385 7.39 -7.09 2.90
C GLU A 385 7.04 -7.68 4.28
N ASN A 386 5.77 -8.02 4.52
CA ASN A 386 5.32 -8.63 5.79
C ASN A 386 5.59 -10.13 5.92
N SER A 387 5.99 -10.79 4.83
CA SER A 387 6.40 -12.20 4.87
C SER A 387 7.85 -12.39 5.30
N ILE A 388 8.66 -11.32 5.26
CA ILE A 388 10.07 -11.32 5.63
C ILE A 388 10.18 -11.28 7.16
N LYS A 389 11.08 -12.10 7.72
CA LYS A 389 11.47 -12.11 9.13
C LYS A 389 12.99 -11.98 9.20
N GLY A 390 13.51 -10.93 9.83
CA GLY A 390 14.90 -10.50 9.71
C GLY A 390 15.22 -9.99 8.30
N TYR A 391 15.74 -10.89 7.44
CA TYR A 391 16.13 -10.55 6.08
C TYR A 391 15.78 -11.64 5.05
N LYS A 392 15.86 -11.29 3.77
CA LYS A 392 15.67 -12.22 2.65
C LYS A 392 16.57 -11.88 1.48
N GLU A 393 17.38 -12.84 1.05
CA GLU A 393 18.14 -12.76 -0.20
C GLU A 393 17.22 -12.90 -1.42
N THR A 394 17.43 -12.07 -2.43
CA THR A 394 16.65 -12.12 -3.67
C THR A 394 17.38 -11.48 -4.84
N HIS A 395 16.81 -11.64 -6.04
CA HIS A 395 17.24 -10.96 -7.26
C HIS A 395 16.03 -10.83 -8.20
N ILE A 396 15.94 -9.72 -8.94
CA ILE A 396 14.81 -9.45 -9.84
C ILE A 396 14.60 -10.57 -10.88
N LYS A 397 15.67 -11.15 -11.43
CA LYS A 397 15.65 -12.25 -12.42
C LYS A 397 14.85 -13.49 -12.02
N HIS A 398 14.64 -13.73 -10.72
CA HIS A 398 13.82 -14.84 -10.22
C HIS A 398 12.68 -14.38 -9.31
N ASN A 399 12.55 -13.07 -9.03
CA ASN A 399 11.55 -12.50 -8.16
C ASN A 399 11.06 -11.13 -8.70
N PRO A 400 10.08 -11.12 -9.64
CA PRO A 400 9.59 -9.91 -10.29
C PRO A 400 8.90 -8.92 -9.33
N ILE A 401 8.57 -9.31 -8.09
CA ILE A 401 7.97 -8.40 -7.11
C ILE A 401 8.84 -7.16 -6.85
N LEU A 402 10.16 -7.23 -7.09
CA LEU A 402 11.07 -6.09 -7.00
C LEU A 402 10.70 -4.94 -7.94
N TYR A 403 9.96 -5.22 -9.01
CA TYR A 403 9.37 -4.19 -9.87
C TYR A 403 8.46 -3.22 -9.11
N LEU A 404 7.85 -3.66 -8.00
CA LEU A 404 6.99 -2.84 -7.15
C LEU A 404 7.77 -2.01 -6.10
N PHE A 405 9.10 -1.97 -6.18
CA PHE A 405 9.99 -1.19 -5.29
C PHE A 405 10.65 -0.02 -6.04
N PRO A 406 9.86 0.90 -6.64
CA PRO A 406 10.34 1.89 -7.62
C PRO A 406 11.28 2.95 -7.05
N SER A 407 11.13 3.33 -5.78
CA SER A 407 11.90 4.45 -5.22
C SER A 407 13.40 4.15 -5.15
N SER A 408 14.26 5.14 -5.39
CA SER A 408 15.69 5.06 -5.09
C SER A 408 16.00 5.16 -3.59
N CYS A 409 15.08 5.68 -2.80
CA CYS A 409 15.20 5.82 -1.34
C CYS A 409 14.92 4.48 -0.62
N ALA A 410 15.16 4.46 0.70
CA ALA A 410 15.09 3.25 1.55
C ALA A 410 15.93 2.07 1.02
N LYS A 411 17.02 2.39 0.34
CA LYS A 411 17.96 1.44 -0.25
C LYS A 411 19.39 1.85 0.07
N PHE A 412 20.25 0.85 0.22
CA PHE A 412 21.67 1.00 0.53
C PHE A 412 22.47 0.34 -0.57
N TYR A 413 23.11 1.15 -1.40
CA TYR A 413 23.77 0.74 -2.63
C TYR A 413 25.27 0.68 -2.40
N ARG A 414 25.94 -0.39 -2.83
CA ARG A 414 27.40 -0.37 -2.95
C ARG A 414 27.80 0.72 -3.94
N ALA A 415 28.74 1.59 -3.58
CA ALA A 415 29.08 2.76 -4.40
C ALA A 415 29.50 2.38 -5.83
N GLU A 416 30.23 1.28 -6.00
CA GLU A 416 30.63 0.74 -7.30
C GLU A 416 29.48 0.28 -8.19
N LEU A 417 28.33 -0.12 -7.61
CA LEU A 417 27.13 -0.50 -8.36
C LEU A 417 26.57 0.76 -9.06
N ILE A 418 26.31 1.81 -8.28
CA ILE A 418 25.64 3.02 -8.75
C ILE A 418 26.57 4.05 -9.39
N GLN A 419 27.89 3.81 -9.42
CA GLN A 419 28.79 4.54 -10.32
C GLN A 419 28.61 4.10 -11.78
N ARG A 420 28.15 2.86 -12.00
CA ARG A 420 27.89 2.29 -13.33
C ARG A 420 26.44 2.53 -13.77
N THR A 421 25.52 2.57 -12.81
CA THR A 421 24.10 2.83 -13.01
C THR A 421 23.78 4.27 -12.60
N LYS A 422 23.42 5.16 -13.53
CA LYS A 422 23.15 6.58 -13.25
C LYS A 422 21.67 6.92 -13.42
N PHE A 423 21.19 7.94 -12.71
CA PHE A 423 19.86 8.48 -12.98
C PHE A 423 19.83 9.09 -14.38
N ASN A 424 18.79 8.78 -15.15
CA ASN A 424 18.62 9.35 -16.48
C ASN A 424 18.13 10.80 -16.36
N LYS A 425 18.98 11.76 -16.75
CA LYS A 425 18.68 13.20 -16.68
C LYS A 425 17.64 13.69 -17.68
N HIS A 426 17.30 12.87 -18.67
CA HIS A 426 16.32 13.22 -19.72
C HIS A 426 14.88 12.86 -19.35
N ILE A 427 14.67 12.17 -18.23
CA ILE A 427 13.34 11.87 -17.67
C ILE A 427 13.19 12.55 -16.31
N ARG A 428 12.05 13.20 -16.10
CA ARG A 428 11.71 13.87 -14.84
C ARG A 428 10.74 13.05 -14.00
N TYR A 429 9.94 12.19 -14.63
CA TYR A 429 8.99 11.32 -13.95
C TYR A 429 9.30 9.85 -14.25
N GLY A 430 9.55 9.05 -13.20
CA GLY A 430 9.90 7.63 -13.32
C GLY A 430 11.41 7.39 -13.44
N GLU A 431 12.23 8.40 -13.15
CA GLU A 431 13.68 8.34 -13.11
C GLU A 431 14.18 7.43 -11.98
N ASP A 432 13.51 7.48 -10.83
CA ASP A 432 13.79 6.64 -9.66
C ASP A 432 13.44 5.18 -9.93
N PHE A 433 12.28 4.94 -10.55
CA PHE A 433 11.84 3.62 -10.99
C PHE A 433 12.85 3.00 -11.95
N LEU A 434 13.25 3.71 -13.02
CA LEU A 434 14.24 3.21 -13.96
C LEU A 434 15.55 2.87 -13.26
N PHE A 435 16.08 3.79 -12.45
CA PHE A 435 17.32 3.60 -11.69
C PHE A 435 17.26 2.40 -10.74
N ALA A 436 16.13 2.21 -10.04
CA ALA A 436 15.94 1.07 -9.15
C ALA A 436 15.92 -0.26 -9.91
N ILE A 437 15.23 -0.33 -11.05
CA ILE A 437 15.19 -1.54 -11.88
C ILE A 437 16.57 -1.88 -12.43
N GLU A 438 17.30 -0.90 -12.98
CA GLU A 438 18.67 -1.09 -13.44
C GLU A 438 19.58 -1.61 -12.31
N SER A 439 19.52 -0.97 -11.14
CA SER A 439 20.28 -1.40 -9.96
C SER A 439 19.96 -2.82 -9.51
N PHE A 440 18.69 -3.25 -9.60
CA PHE A 440 18.31 -4.63 -9.28
C PHE A 440 18.81 -5.66 -10.30
N PHE A 441 18.95 -5.28 -11.57
CA PHE A 441 19.50 -6.15 -12.61
C PHE A 441 21.02 -6.24 -12.56
N ASP A 442 21.69 -5.13 -12.22
CA ASP A 442 23.15 -5.03 -12.14
C ASP A 442 23.73 -5.55 -10.81
N SER A 443 22.93 -5.54 -9.74
CA SER A 443 23.31 -6.10 -8.44
C SER A 443 23.50 -7.61 -8.51
N ARG A 444 24.62 -8.13 -7.97
CA ARG A 444 24.85 -9.59 -7.88
C ARG A 444 24.05 -10.20 -6.74
N LYS A 445 23.86 -9.43 -5.66
CA LYS A 445 23.17 -9.86 -4.45
C LYS A 445 22.36 -8.73 -3.83
N THR A 446 21.04 -8.93 -3.77
CA THR A 446 20.09 -8.01 -3.12
C THR A 446 19.53 -8.63 -1.85
N ILE A 447 19.53 -7.87 -0.75
CA ILE A 447 18.94 -8.25 0.53
C ILE A 447 17.75 -7.34 0.83
N LEU A 448 16.62 -7.91 1.23
CA LEU A 448 15.50 -7.15 1.79
C LEU A 448 15.44 -7.37 3.29
N ILE A 449 15.18 -6.32 4.05
CA ILE A 449 15.12 -6.36 5.52
C ILE A 449 13.73 -5.99 6.01
N GLU A 450 13.37 -6.47 7.21
CA GLU A 450 12.05 -6.20 7.79
C GLU A 450 11.92 -4.81 8.43
N ASP A 451 13.02 -4.08 8.57
CA ASP A 451 13.13 -2.79 9.26
C ASP A 451 12.61 -1.59 8.46
N PHE A 452 12.01 -0.63 9.15
CA PHE A 452 11.74 0.70 8.62
C PHE A 452 13.00 1.56 8.69
N VAL A 453 13.49 2.00 7.54
CA VAL A 453 14.73 2.78 7.41
C VAL A 453 14.50 4.22 6.94
N TYR A 454 13.29 4.52 6.47
CA TYR A 454 12.97 5.77 5.79
C TYR A 454 11.58 6.27 6.17
N TYR A 455 11.47 7.57 6.45
CA TYR A 455 10.21 8.24 6.76
C TYR A 455 9.84 9.22 5.65
N TYR A 456 8.83 8.85 4.87
CA TYR A 456 8.30 9.62 3.75
C TYR A 456 7.22 10.61 4.20
N ARG A 457 7.42 11.89 3.96
CA ARG A 457 6.48 12.96 4.32
C ARG A 457 5.41 13.09 3.26
N GLY A 458 4.16 12.82 3.65
CA GLY A 458 3.02 13.20 2.83
C GLY A 458 2.76 14.71 2.92
N ARG A 459 2.79 15.39 1.77
CA ARG A 459 2.37 16.80 1.65
C ARG A 459 0.85 16.92 1.73
N ARG A 460 0.35 18.02 2.32
CA ARG A 460 -1.10 18.30 2.39
C ARG A 460 -1.55 18.95 1.09
N GLU A 461 -2.85 18.84 0.75
CA GLU A 461 -3.47 19.44 -0.44
C GLU A 461 -3.26 20.98 -0.57
N THR A 462 -2.77 21.65 0.48
CA THR A 462 -2.47 23.08 0.51
C THR A 462 -1.01 23.43 0.22
N ASP A 463 -0.12 22.43 0.17
CA ASP A 463 1.29 22.61 -0.16
C ASP A 463 1.47 22.49 -1.69
N ASN A 464 2.45 23.16 -2.28
CA ASN A 464 2.74 23.04 -3.72
C ASN A 464 2.81 21.56 -4.14
N GLU A 465 1.97 21.18 -5.10
CA GLU A 465 1.88 19.80 -5.59
C GLU A 465 3.26 19.30 -6.04
N SER A 466 3.67 18.14 -5.52
CA SER A 466 4.89 17.49 -5.99
C SER A 466 4.75 17.07 -7.46
N THR A 467 5.88 16.91 -8.15
CA THR A 467 5.90 16.44 -9.55
C THR A 467 5.13 15.12 -9.74
N THR A 468 5.09 14.25 -8.72
CA THR A 468 4.33 12.98 -8.78
C THR A 468 2.81 13.15 -8.63
N GLN A 469 2.38 14.25 -8.00
CA GLN A 469 0.97 14.60 -7.85
C GLN A 469 0.42 15.25 -9.11
N GLN A 470 1.22 16.09 -9.77
CA GLN A 470 0.87 16.75 -11.02
C GLN A 470 0.52 15.74 -12.13
N LYS A 471 -0.65 15.91 -12.75
CA LYS A 471 -1.16 15.06 -13.83
C LYS A 471 -0.98 15.78 -15.17
N THR A 472 0.16 15.51 -15.82
CA THR A 472 0.53 16.12 -17.09
C THR A 472 0.84 15.07 -18.14
N ILE A 473 0.63 15.41 -19.41
CA ILE A 473 1.03 14.56 -20.54
C ILE A 473 2.53 14.28 -20.52
N LYS A 474 3.35 15.28 -20.15
CA LYS A 474 4.81 15.14 -20.04
C LYS A 474 5.20 14.01 -19.09
N ASN A 475 4.59 13.94 -17.91
CA ASN A 475 4.88 12.87 -16.94
C ASN A 475 4.57 11.47 -17.51
N LEU A 476 3.51 11.33 -18.31
CA LEU A 476 3.18 10.06 -18.97
C LEU A 476 4.18 9.70 -20.07
N LEU A 477 4.69 10.69 -20.82
CA LEU A 477 5.73 10.48 -21.83
C LEU A 477 7.07 10.08 -21.19
N ASP A 478 7.44 10.71 -20.08
CA ASP A 478 8.64 10.32 -19.33
C ASP A 478 8.52 8.88 -18.80
N LEU A 479 7.36 8.51 -18.26
CA LEU A 479 7.06 7.14 -17.84
C LEU A 479 7.15 6.16 -19.02
N GLN A 480 6.69 6.55 -20.21
CA GLN A 480 6.81 5.76 -21.42
C GLN A 480 8.27 5.48 -21.79
N ILE A 481 9.12 6.51 -21.72
CA ILE A 481 10.57 6.36 -21.95
C ILE A 481 11.16 5.38 -20.92
N ALA A 482 10.88 5.59 -19.63
CA ALA A 482 11.39 4.74 -18.55
C ALA A 482 10.99 3.26 -18.74
N LEU A 483 9.72 2.99 -19.07
CA LEU A 483 9.22 1.63 -19.28
C LEU A 483 9.79 0.97 -20.53
N THR A 484 9.97 1.74 -21.61
CA THR A 484 10.63 1.25 -22.84
C THR A 484 12.08 0.87 -22.58
N THR A 485 12.80 1.66 -21.76
CA THR A 485 14.15 1.32 -21.32
C THR A 485 14.16 0.07 -20.44
N VAL A 486 13.20 -0.06 -19.51
CA VAL A 486 13.04 -1.29 -18.70
C VAL A 486 12.78 -2.51 -19.57
N ASP A 487 11.95 -2.41 -20.61
CA ASP A 487 11.72 -3.51 -21.54
C ASP A 487 13.02 -3.91 -22.27
N SER A 488 13.82 -2.93 -22.70
CA SER A 488 15.15 -3.20 -23.27
C SER A 488 16.09 -3.89 -22.28
N ILE A 489 16.06 -3.52 -21.00
CA ILE A 489 16.86 -4.17 -19.94
C ILE A 489 16.42 -5.61 -19.72
N ILE A 490 15.10 -5.86 -19.65
CA ILE A 490 14.54 -7.21 -19.51
C ILE A 490 14.94 -8.07 -20.71
N ASP A 491 14.81 -7.55 -21.94
CA ASP A 491 15.18 -8.24 -23.17
C ASP A 491 16.67 -8.56 -23.22
N LYS A 492 17.54 -7.61 -22.84
CA LYS A 492 18.99 -7.83 -22.72
C LYS A 492 19.32 -8.95 -21.73
N ASN A 493 18.53 -9.09 -20.67
CA ASN A 493 18.72 -10.08 -19.62
C ASN A 493 17.89 -11.37 -19.81
N ARG A 494 17.15 -11.52 -20.92
CA ARG A 494 16.13 -12.58 -21.10
C ARG A 494 16.62 -14.00 -20.82
N PHE A 495 17.88 -14.31 -21.15
CA PHE A 495 18.49 -15.63 -20.96
C PHE A 495 18.89 -15.92 -19.50
N SER A 496 19.03 -14.88 -18.68
CA SER A 496 19.36 -15.00 -17.25
C SER A 496 18.11 -15.09 -16.35
N ILE A 497 16.93 -14.86 -16.93
CA ILE A 497 15.65 -14.91 -16.21
C ILE A 497 15.16 -16.36 -16.20
N ALA A 498 15.17 -16.99 -15.01
CA ALA A 498 14.92 -18.43 -14.87
C ALA A 498 13.55 -18.91 -15.41
N ARG A 499 12.53 -18.04 -15.39
CA ARG A 499 11.18 -18.32 -15.89
C ARG A 499 10.60 -17.13 -16.64
N LEU A 500 11.20 -16.79 -17.79
CA LEU A 500 10.87 -15.60 -18.58
C LEU A 500 9.36 -15.40 -18.82
N GLY A 501 8.62 -16.46 -19.18
CA GLY A 501 7.18 -16.37 -19.40
C GLY A 501 6.41 -15.89 -18.16
N ARG A 502 6.63 -16.53 -16.99
CA ARG A 502 5.99 -16.11 -15.73
C ARG A 502 6.46 -14.72 -15.29
N PHE A 503 7.73 -14.40 -15.50
CA PHE A 503 8.27 -13.08 -15.19
C PHE A 503 7.52 -12.00 -15.99
N HIS A 504 7.33 -12.19 -17.29
CA HIS A 504 6.53 -11.29 -18.12
C HIS A 504 5.07 -11.20 -17.65
N ASP A 505 4.42 -12.31 -17.32
CA ASP A 505 3.05 -12.30 -16.79
C ASP A 505 2.93 -11.45 -15.51
N ASP A 506 3.89 -11.59 -14.58
CA ASP A 506 3.92 -10.82 -13.34
C ASP A 506 4.15 -9.32 -13.60
N ILE A 507 5.09 -8.96 -14.51
CA ILE A 507 5.31 -7.56 -14.88
C ILE A 507 4.06 -6.95 -15.53
N GLN A 508 3.40 -7.66 -16.44
CA GLN A 508 2.16 -7.20 -17.07
C GLN A 508 1.04 -7.02 -16.04
N TYR A 509 0.95 -7.91 -15.06
CA TYR A 509 0.04 -7.73 -13.94
C TYR A 509 0.33 -6.46 -13.13
N TYR A 510 1.59 -6.14 -12.86
CA TYR A 510 1.96 -4.89 -12.15
C TYR A 510 1.68 -3.64 -12.98
N ARG A 511 1.95 -3.65 -14.29
CA ARG A 511 1.60 -2.55 -15.21
C ARG A 511 0.09 -2.32 -15.28
N MET A 512 -0.72 -3.38 -15.18
CA MET A 512 -2.16 -3.26 -15.10
C MET A 512 -2.63 -2.58 -13.80
N LEU A 513 -1.98 -2.83 -12.66
CA LEU A 513 -2.26 -2.12 -11.41
C LEU A 513 -1.92 -0.63 -11.54
N GLU A 514 -0.80 -0.30 -12.19
CA GLU A 514 -0.40 1.07 -12.49
C GLU A 514 -1.39 1.77 -13.43
N ALA A 515 -1.80 1.12 -14.52
CA ALA A 515 -2.80 1.65 -15.45
C ALA A 515 -4.11 2.00 -14.74
N ASN A 516 -4.60 1.11 -13.86
CA ASN A 516 -5.78 1.37 -13.06
C ASN A 516 -5.63 2.61 -12.15
N GLN A 517 -4.44 2.83 -11.59
CA GLN A 517 -4.17 4.03 -10.77
C GLN A 517 -4.21 5.30 -11.64
N HIS A 518 -3.61 5.28 -12.82
CA HIS A 518 -3.67 6.43 -13.74
C HIS A 518 -5.10 6.70 -14.23
N ILE A 519 -5.87 5.66 -14.58
CA ILE A 519 -7.28 5.81 -14.96
C ILE A 519 -8.13 6.34 -13.79
N ALA A 520 -7.83 5.97 -12.55
CA ALA A 520 -8.56 6.48 -11.39
C ALA A 520 -8.43 8.00 -11.24
N ASN A 521 -7.31 8.55 -11.71
CA ASN A 521 -6.96 9.98 -11.66
C ASN A 521 -7.18 10.66 -13.02
N ILE A 522 -7.91 10.04 -13.96
CA ILE A 522 -8.04 10.61 -15.31
C ILE A 522 -8.76 11.96 -15.30
N LEU A 523 -9.68 12.16 -14.36
CA LEU A 523 -10.44 13.41 -14.23
C LEU A 523 -9.61 14.57 -13.68
N ASP A 524 -8.40 14.30 -13.19
CA ASP A 524 -7.46 15.31 -12.71
C ASP A 524 -6.66 15.94 -13.87
N TYR A 525 -6.70 15.34 -15.06
CA TYR A 525 -6.14 15.94 -16.29
C TYR A 525 -7.13 16.95 -16.89
N PRO A 526 -6.63 18.02 -17.55
CA PRO A 526 -7.45 18.95 -18.33
C PRO A 526 -8.35 18.18 -19.31
N GLU A 527 -9.62 18.58 -19.45
CA GLU A 527 -10.63 17.84 -20.22
C GLU A 527 -10.21 17.58 -21.68
N ASN A 528 -9.51 18.54 -22.30
CA ASN A 528 -8.95 18.44 -23.64
C ASN A 528 -7.76 17.46 -23.75
N GLU A 529 -7.09 17.10 -22.64
CA GLU A 529 -5.92 16.21 -22.61
C GLU A 529 -6.27 14.77 -22.18
N GLN A 530 -7.43 14.53 -21.58
CA GLN A 530 -7.80 13.22 -21.02
C GLN A 530 -7.71 12.06 -22.03
N ILE A 531 -8.19 12.25 -23.26
CA ILE A 531 -8.11 11.21 -24.30
C ILE A 531 -6.65 10.93 -24.68
N GLN A 532 -5.82 11.97 -24.80
CA GLN A 532 -4.40 11.82 -25.10
C GLN A 532 -3.68 11.07 -23.97
N ALA A 533 -3.96 11.42 -22.72
CA ALA A 533 -3.44 10.71 -21.55
C ALA A 533 -3.79 9.22 -21.60
N LEU A 534 -5.05 8.86 -21.88
CA LEU A 534 -5.47 7.47 -22.00
C LEU A 534 -4.78 6.72 -23.14
N LYS A 535 -4.56 7.36 -24.29
CA LYS A 535 -3.79 6.77 -25.41
C LYS A 535 -2.36 6.45 -24.98
N ILE A 536 -1.70 7.39 -24.28
CA ILE A 536 -0.33 7.18 -23.79
C ILE A 536 -0.32 6.05 -22.76
N ILE A 537 -1.23 6.05 -21.77
CA ILE A 537 -1.36 4.99 -20.76
C ILE A 537 -1.52 3.62 -21.43
N LYS A 538 -2.40 3.50 -22.43
CA LYS A 538 -2.61 2.25 -23.18
C LYS A 538 -1.31 1.78 -23.83
N ASN A 539 -0.71 2.64 -24.65
CA ASN A 539 0.47 2.30 -25.46
C ASN A 539 1.72 2.04 -24.61
N THR A 540 1.76 2.61 -23.41
CA THR A 540 2.90 2.53 -22.49
C THR A 540 2.85 1.28 -21.62
N LEU A 541 1.66 0.93 -21.10
CA LEU A 541 1.53 -0.11 -20.07
C LEU A 541 1.10 -1.47 -20.62
N PHE A 542 0.60 -1.52 -21.86
CA PHE A 542 0.11 -2.76 -22.47
C PHE A 542 0.88 -3.08 -23.76
N SER A 543 1.27 -4.34 -23.92
CA SER A 543 1.88 -4.82 -25.16
C SER A 543 0.83 -5.06 -26.25
N LYS A 544 1.25 -5.16 -27.52
CA LYS A 544 0.35 -5.44 -28.66
C LYS A 544 -0.41 -6.77 -28.53
N ASN A 545 0.13 -7.74 -27.77
CA ASN A 545 -0.43 -9.08 -27.58
C ASN A 545 -1.00 -9.29 -26.17
N PHE A 546 -1.46 -8.23 -25.51
CA PHE A 546 -2.00 -8.31 -24.16
C PHE A 546 -3.32 -9.11 -24.12
N ASP A 547 -3.31 -10.19 -23.34
CA ASP A 547 -4.50 -11.01 -23.08
C ASP A 547 -5.12 -10.59 -21.74
N GLN A 548 -6.25 -9.89 -21.81
CA GLN A 548 -6.97 -9.39 -20.64
C GLN A 548 -7.56 -10.53 -19.77
N GLU A 549 -7.78 -11.72 -20.33
CA GLU A 549 -8.39 -12.85 -19.62
C GLU A 549 -7.38 -13.63 -18.76
N ARG A 550 -6.10 -13.59 -19.12
CA ARG A 550 -5.01 -14.26 -18.35
C ARG A 550 -4.79 -13.67 -16.97
N ILE A 551 -5.25 -12.45 -16.72
CA ILE A 551 -4.92 -11.74 -15.49
C ILE A 551 -6.06 -11.86 -14.49
N LYS A 552 -5.72 -12.40 -13.30
CA LYS A 552 -6.63 -12.42 -12.14
C LYS A 552 -6.96 -10.99 -11.73
N ILE A 553 -8.06 -10.46 -12.25
CA ILE A 553 -8.50 -9.12 -11.90
C ILE A 553 -9.24 -9.12 -10.56
N PHE A 554 -8.84 -8.21 -9.69
CA PHE A 554 -9.34 -8.11 -8.31
C PHE A 554 -10.74 -7.45 -8.22
N SER A 555 -11.24 -6.85 -9.31
CA SER A 555 -12.47 -6.04 -9.36
C SER A 555 -13.07 -5.93 -10.77
N ILE A 556 -14.39 -6.12 -10.91
CA ILE A 556 -15.14 -5.92 -12.17
C ILE A 556 -14.99 -4.51 -12.72
N ILE A 557 -15.01 -3.48 -11.85
CA ILE A 557 -14.85 -2.09 -12.32
C ILE A 557 -13.47 -1.87 -12.93
N ASN A 558 -12.42 -2.50 -12.40
CA ASN A 558 -11.09 -2.38 -12.97
C ASN A 558 -11.03 -3.09 -14.32
N TYR A 559 -11.67 -4.26 -14.45
CA TYR A 559 -11.79 -4.94 -15.74
C TYR A 559 -12.54 -4.09 -16.78
N VAL A 560 -13.69 -3.52 -16.40
CA VAL A 560 -14.50 -2.65 -17.27
C VAL A 560 -13.66 -1.46 -17.73
N LYS A 561 -12.94 -0.80 -16.80
CA LYS A 561 -12.04 0.31 -17.13
C LYS A 561 -10.94 -0.09 -18.13
N LEU A 562 -10.28 -1.22 -17.88
CA LEU A 562 -9.20 -1.73 -18.74
C LEU A 562 -9.73 -2.19 -20.09
N SER A 563 -10.90 -2.84 -20.13
CA SER A 563 -11.55 -3.27 -21.37
C SER A 563 -11.86 -2.08 -22.26
N LEU A 564 -12.41 -1.00 -21.70
CA LEU A 564 -12.65 0.24 -22.44
C LEU A 564 -11.33 0.87 -22.91
N LEU A 565 -10.28 0.85 -22.09
CA LEU A 565 -8.96 1.36 -22.46
C LEU A 565 -8.37 0.59 -23.64
N ILE A 566 -8.30 -0.74 -23.54
CA ILE A 566 -7.69 -1.63 -24.54
C ILE A 566 -8.44 -1.54 -25.87
N ASN A 567 -9.78 -1.51 -25.82
CA ASN A 567 -10.64 -1.35 -27.00
C ASN A 567 -10.77 0.11 -27.49
N GLU A 568 -9.96 1.03 -26.97
CA GLU A 568 -9.89 2.44 -27.37
C GLU A 568 -11.21 3.21 -27.23
N LYS A 569 -12.08 2.78 -26.32
CA LYS A 569 -13.36 3.42 -25.98
C LYS A 569 -13.15 4.53 -24.95
N TYR A 570 -12.29 5.49 -25.27
CA TYR A 570 -11.85 6.53 -24.32
C TYR A 570 -12.98 7.41 -23.76
N GLY A 571 -13.93 7.83 -24.61
CA GLY A 571 -15.07 8.65 -24.17
C GLY A 571 -16.01 7.92 -23.21
N GLU A 572 -16.21 6.61 -23.43
CA GLU A 572 -16.97 5.74 -22.53
C GLU A 572 -16.24 5.56 -21.20
N LEU A 573 -14.90 5.43 -21.22
CA LEU A 573 -14.06 5.30 -20.02
C LEU A 573 -14.05 6.58 -19.15
N ILE A 574 -13.96 7.75 -19.79
CA ILE A 574 -14.04 9.05 -19.10
C ILE A 574 -15.43 9.19 -18.45
N THR A 575 -16.49 8.89 -19.19
CA THR A 575 -17.87 8.92 -18.67
C THR A 575 -18.04 7.96 -17.50
N LEU A 576 -17.56 6.72 -17.61
CA LEU A 576 -17.58 5.77 -16.50
C LEU A 576 -16.85 6.33 -15.27
N SER A 577 -15.69 6.98 -15.46
CA SER A 577 -14.92 7.57 -14.37
C SER A 577 -15.67 8.74 -13.71
N GLN A 578 -16.35 9.58 -14.49
CA GLN A 578 -17.23 10.64 -13.99
C GLN A 578 -18.42 10.05 -13.20
N LEU A 579 -19.11 9.04 -13.75
CA LEU A 579 -20.22 8.36 -13.07
C LEU A 579 -19.78 7.74 -11.74
N LEU A 580 -18.61 7.08 -11.73
CA LEU A 580 -18.05 6.49 -10.52
C LEU A 580 -17.72 7.55 -9.47
N ASN A 581 -17.20 8.71 -9.87
CA ASN A 581 -16.92 9.82 -8.95
C ASN A 581 -18.23 10.39 -8.37
N LYS A 582 -19.22 10.67 -9.23
CA LYS A 582 -20.56 11.15 -8.83
C LYS A 582 -21.27 10.20 -7.85
N VAL A 583 -21.18 8.89 -8.09
CA VAL A 583 -21.70 7.87 -7.17
C VAL A 583 -21.06 7.94 -5.77
N MET A 584 -19.77 8.25 -5.69
CA MET A 584 -19.06 8.49 -4.42
C MET A 584 -19.43 9.85 -3.78
N MET A 585 -20.13 10.74 -4.50
CA MET A 585 -20.49 12.10 -4.10
C MET A 585 -21.97 12.30 -3.75
N TYR A 586 -22.73 11.22 -3.53
CA TYR A 586 -24.17 11.26 -3.25
C TYR A 586 -25.02 11.91 -4.36
N ASP A 587 -24.50 12.01 -5.59
CA ASP A 587 -25.22 12.64 -6.70
C ASP A 587 -26.38 11.78 -7.25
N TYR A 588 -26.45 10.50 -6.86
CA TYR A 588 -27.47 9.55 -7.33
C TYR A 588 -28.39 9.09 -6.19
N ILE A 589 -29.34 9.96 -5.84
CA ILE A 589 -30.33 9.70 -4.79
C ILE A 589 -31.48 8.82 -5.31
N ASP A 590 -31.89 8.99 -6.57
CA ASP A 590 -33.09 8.32 -7.10
C ASP A 590 -32.78 7.11 -8.01
N GLN A 591 -31.72 7.17 -8.82
CA GLN A 591 -31.39 6.12 -9.78
C GLN A 591 -29.89 5.82 -9.82
N PHE A 592 -29.55 4.55 -9.61
CA PHE A 592 -28.17 4.08 -9.68
C PHE A 592 -27.72 3.93 -11.15
N PRO A 593 -26.56 4.46 -11.56
CA PRO A 593 -26.19 4.55 -12.98
C PRO A 593 -25.64 3.26 -13.58
N PHE A 594 -25.49 2.19 -12.79
CA PHE A 594 -24.89 0.91 -13.22
C PHE A 594 -25.86 -0.25 -13.07
N LYS A 595 -25.84 -1.19 -14.03
CA LYS A 595 -26.65 -2.42 -14.01
C LYS A 595 -25.81 -3.63 -14.44
N THR A 596 -26.25 -4.83 -14.05
CA THR A 596 -25.72 -6.10 -14.55
C THR A 596 -26.86 -6.89 -15.17
N LEU A 597 -26.66 -7.45 -16.37
CA LEU A 597 -27.71 -8.13 -17.12
C LEU A 597 -27.15 -9.32 -17.92
N LYS A 598 -27.98 -10.33 -18.20
CA LYS A 598 -27.63 -11.50 -19.02
C LYS A 598 -28.30 -11.41 -20.39
N ARG A 599 -27.56 -11.66 -21.48
CA ARG A 599 -28.07 -11.77 -22.86
C ARG A 599 -27.34 -12.92 -23.57
N ASN A 600 -28.06 -13.82 -24.24
CA ASN A 600 -27.49 -14.93 -25.03
C ASN A 600 -26.38 -15.71 -24.28
N ASN A 601 -26.66 -16.13 -23.04
CA ASN A 601 -25.73 -16.76 -22.09
C ASN A 601 -24.58 -15.92 -21.53
N ASN A 602 -24.29 -14.72 -22.08
CA ASN A 602 -23.24 -13.85 -21.57
C ASN A 602 -23.78 -12.86 -20.52
N VAL A 603 -22.92 -12.49 -19.57
CA VAL A 603 -23.22 -11.51 -18.51
C VAL A 603 -22.51 -10.20 -18.82
N TYR A 604 -23.24 -9.08 -18.77
CA TYR A 604 -22.74 -7.74 -19.13
C TYR A 604 -22.83 -6.75 -17.96
N PHE A 605 -21.82 -5.89 -17.84
CA PHE A 605 -21.87 -4.64 -17.07
C PHE A 605 -22.41 -3.51 -17.97
N SER A 606 -23.42 -2.79 -17.49
CA SER A 606 -24.13 -1.75 -18.26
C SER A 606 -24.07 -0.38 -17.59
N PHE A 607 -23.86 0.67 -18.38
CA PHE A 607 -24.00 2.08 -18.01
C PHE A 607 -24.36 2.94 -19.24
N MET A 608 -24.82 4.17 -19.02
CA MET A 608 -25.23 5.07 -20.10
C MET A 608 -24.09 6.01 -20.53
N TYR A 609 -23.88 6.15 -21.85
CA TYR A 609 -22.99 7.12 -22.47
C TYR A 609 -23.72 7.85 -23.60
N LYS A 610 -23.85 9.18 -23.55
CA LYS A 610 -24.56 10.00 -24.55
C LYS A 610 -25.93 9.43 -24.97
N LYS A 611 -26.74 9.00 -23.98
CA LYS A 611 -28.05 8.33 -24.15
C LYS A 611 -28.01 6.94 -24.82
N LYS A 612 -26.83 6.38 -25.11
CA LYS A 612 -26.64 4.99 -25.55
C LYS A 612 -26.27 4.10 -24.37
N GLU A 613 -26.86 2.90 -24.31
CA GLU A 613 -26.46 1.88 -23.34
C GLU A 613 -25.14 1.23 -23.80
N ILE A 614 -24.12 1.27 -22.94
CA ILE A 614 -22.83 0.59 -23.14
C ILE A 614 -22.89 -0.75 -22.41
N LEU A 615 -22.50 -1.82 -23.09
CA LEU A 615 -22.45 -3.18 -22.55
C LEU A 615 -21.03 -3.71 -22.63
N ILE A 616 -20.47 -4.13 -21.49
CA ILE A 616 -19.16 -4.78 -21.43
C ILE A 616 -19.35 -6.20 -20.94
N ASP A 617 -18.89 -7.17 -21.73
CA ASP A 617 -18.93 -8.58 -21.36
C ASP A 617 -18.03 -8.83 -20.14
N ILE A 618 -18.59 -9.44 -19.11
CA ILE A 618 -17.91 -9.80 -17.87
C ILE A 618 -18.11 -11.28 -17.54
N THR A 619 -18.49 -12.12 -18.51
CA THR A 619 -18.86 -13.54 -18.32
C THR A 619 -17.74 -14.34 -17.64
N HIS A 620 -16.50 -14.27 -18.14
CA HIS A 620 -15.35 -14.95 -17.53
C HIS A 620 -15.08 -14.50 -16.07
N LEU A 621 -15.26 -13.22 -15.77
CA LEU A 621 -15.14 -12.72 -14.39
C LEU A 621 -16.29 -13.19 -13.52
N PHE A 622 -17.49 -13.20 -14.08
CA PHE A 622 -18.68 -13.64 -13.42
C PHE A 622 -18.54 -15.12 -12.98
N GLU A 623 -17.98 -15.97 -13.85
CA GLU A 623 -17.69 -17.37 -13.57
C GLU A 623 -16.63 -17.55 -12.46
N SER A 624 -15.56 -16.76 -12.48
CA SER A 624 -14.48 -16.83 -11.48
C SER A 624 -14.81 -16.11 -10.17
N THR A 625 -15.89 -15.32 -10.12
CA THR A 625 -16.28 -14.57 -8.93
C THR A 625 -16.78 -15.51 -7.84
N LYS A 626 -16.20 -15.37 -6.64
CA LYS A 626 -16.59 -16.15 -5.46
C LYS A 626 -17.88 -15.64 -4.87
N LEU A 627 -18.77 -16.57 -4.49
CA LEU A 627 -19.94 -16.29 -3.67
C LEU A 627 -19.49 -15.81 -2.29
N VAL A 628 -19.83 -14.57 -1.96
CA VAL A 628 -19.70 -14.04 -0.61
C VAL A 628 -21.01 -14.31 0.09
N ASN A 629 -20.96 -14.96 1.24
CA ASN A 629 -22.13 -15.12 2.08
C ASN A 629 -21.84 -14.66 3.51
N ARG A 630 -22.86 -14.10 4.14
CA ARG A 630 -22.80 -13.51 5.47
C ARG A 630 -24.04 -13.89 6.25
N LEU A 631 -23.88 -14.75 7.24
CA LEU A 631 -24.94 -15.06 8.18
C LEU A 631 -25.12 -13.89 9.16
N ILE A 632 -26.30 -13.25 9.13
CA ILE A 632 -26.63 -12.06 9.91
C ILE A 632 -27.24 -12.44 11.25
N ASP A 633 -28.16 -13.40 11.24
CA ASP A 633 -28.92 -13.79 12.42
C ASP A 633 -29.20 -15.30 12.41
N ILE A 634 -29.26 -15.85 13.61
CA ILE A 634 -29.69 -17.22 13.89
C ILE A 634 -30.64 -17.15 15.07
N LYS A 635 -31.84 -17.67 14.88
CA LYS A 635 -32.83 -17.78 15.95
C LYS A 635 -33.36 -19.20 15.98
N PHE A 636 -33.67 -19.64 17.19
CA PHE A 636 -34.44 -20.85 17.40
C PHE A 636 -35.72 -20.45 18.10
N VAL A 637 -36.85 -20.80 17.50
CA VAL A 637 -38.19 -20.63 18.07
C VAL A 637 -38.82 -22.01 18.05
N ASP A 638 -39.12 -22.56 19.22
CA ASP A 638 -39.56 -23.94 19.39
C ASP A 638 -38.62 -24.92 18.66
N ASN A 639 -39.12 -25.73 17.73
CA ASN A 639 -38.31 -26.67 16.94
C ASN A 639 -37.83 -26.10 15.59
N GLU A 640 -38.01 -24.80 15.36
CA GLU A 640 -37.65 -24.14 14.12
C GLU A 640 -36.34 -23.35 14.27
N LEU A 641 -35.40 -23.63 13.38
CA LEU A 641 -34.19 -22.85 13.18
C LEU A 641 -34.43 -21.83 12.06
N VAL A 642 -34.45 -20.55 12.44
CA VAL A 642 -34.53 -19.43 11.50
C VAL A 642 -33.11 -18.93 11.23
N LEU A 643 -32.65 -19.08 10.00
CA LEU A 643 -31.39 -18.51 9.52
C LEU A 643 -31.67 -17.30 8.66
N LYS A 644 -31.12 -16.15 9.02
CA LYS A 644 -31.15 -14.94 8.19
C LYS A 644 -29.74 -14.57 7.76
N GLY A 645 -29.52 -14.38 6.48
CA GLY A 645 -28.23 -13.99 5.97
C GLY A 645 -28.30 -13.36 4.60
N LEU A 646 -27.13 -13.13 4.02
CA LEU A 646 -26.93 -12.54 2.71
C LEU A 646 -26.04 -13.45 1.88
N ALA A 647 -26.30 -13.53 0.59
CA ALA A 647 -25.36 -14.14 -0.35
C ALA A 647 -25.34 -13.37 -1.66
N TYR A 648 -24.17 -12.91 -2.06
CA TYR A 648 -23.99 -12.08 -3.24
C TYR A 648 -22.62 -12.33 -3.88
N LEU A 649 -22.49 -11.97 -5.15
CA LEU A 649 -21.22 -11.98 -5.84
C LEU A 649 -20.52 -10.63 -5.62
N LYS A 650 -19.28 -10.67 -5.15
CA LYS A 650 -18.54 -9.45 -4.81
C LYS A 650 -18.40 -8.57 -6.06
N ASN A 651 -18.66 -7.27 -5.91
CA ASN A 651 -18.61 -6.27 -6.99
C ASN A 651 -19.62 -6.46 -8.14
N ILE A 652 -20.73 -7.19 -7.91
CA ILE A 652 -21.83 -7.34 -8.89
C ILE A 652 -23.11 -6.78 -8.29
N SER A 653 -23.69 -5.76 -8.93
CA SER A 653 -24.95 -5.18 -8.47
C SER A 653 -26.13 -6.10 -8.78
N ILE A 654 -27.08 -6.17 -7.85
CA ILE A 654 -28.31 -6.94 -7.97
C ILE A 654 -29.46 -5.95 -8.11
N THR A 655 -29.96 -5.79 -9.33
CA THR A 655 -30.99 -4.80 -9.63
C THR A 655 -32.40 -5.32 -9.46
N ASN A 656 -32.64 -6.63 -9.66
CA ASN A 656 -33.96 -7.23 -9.48
C ASN A 656 -33.91 -8.45 -8.58
N LYS A 657 -34.97 -8.64 -7.80
CA LYS A 657 -35.18 -9.83 -6.95
C LYS A 657 -35.29 -11.13 -7.74
N LYS A 658 -35.78 -11.10 -8.99
CA LYS A 658 -35.92 -12.29 -9.85
C LYS A 658 -34.58 -12.85 -10.31
N ASP A 659 -33.54 -12.04 -10.33
CA ASP A 659 -32.22 -12.38 -10.86
C ASP A 659 -31.37 -13.15 -9.85
N ILE A 660 -31.85 -13.35 -8.63
CA ILE A 660 -31.16 -14.08 -7.58
C ILE A 660 -32.09 -15.02 -6.82
N LYS A 661 -31.64 -16.26 -6.64
CA LYS A 661 -32.32 -17.27 -5.82
C LYS A 661 -31.30 -17.93 -4.91
N HIS A 662 -31.69 -18.24 -3.68
CA HIS A 662 -30.84 -18.93 -2.72
C HIS A 662 -31.45 -20.27 -2.36
N THR A 663 -30.60 -21.24 -2.05
CA THR A 663 -30.98 -22.54 -1.49
C THR A 663 -30.00 -22.85 -0.37
N ILE A 664 -30.51 -23.15 0.82
CA ILE A 664 -29.68 -23.60 1.94
C ILE A 664 -29.60 -25.11 1.92
N LEU A 665 -28.38 -25.63 1.95
CA LEU A 665 -28.12 -27.06 2.07
C LEU A 665 -27.64 -27.37 3.47
N MET A 666 -28.23 -28.40 4.08
CA MET A 666 -27.78 -28.97 5.34
C MET A 666 -27.35 -30.42 5.08
N LYS A 667 -26.05 -30.71 5.25
CA LYS A 667 -25.47 -32.02 4.93
C LYS A 667 -25.07 -32.76 6.20
N HIS A 668 -25.59 -33.97 6.39
CA HIS A 668 -25.24 -34.81 7.53
C HIS A 668 -23.82 -35.38 7.37
N ARG A 669 -23.02 -35.38 8.45
CA ARG A 669 -21.60 -35.73 8.38
C ARG A 669 -21.34 -37.22 8.19
N GLU A 670 -22.17 -38.06 8.77
CA GLU A 670 -21.99 -39.51 8.79
C GLU A 670 -22.70 -40.16 7.59
N SER A 671 -24.04 -40.07 7.54
CA SER A 671 -24.88 -40.62 6.45
C SER A 671 -24.68 -39.94 5.09
N LYS A 672 -24.08 -38.74 5.05
CA LYS A 672 -23.97 -37.86 3.87
C LYS A 672 -25.29 -37.39 3.26
N ARG A 673 -26.44 -37.64 3.92
CA ARG A 673 -27.76 -37.18 3.46
C ARG A 673 -27.81 -35.65 3.37
N GLU A 674 -28.43 -35.14 2.31
CA GLU A 674 -28.57 -33.71 2.05
C GLU A 674 -30.04 -33.28 2.20
N TYR A 675 -30.24 -32.21 2.96
CA TYR A 675 -31.53 -31.56 3.13
C TYR A 675 -31.47 -30.18 2.45
N ARG A 676 -32.40 -29.92 1.52
CA ARG A 676 -32.45 -28.67 0.74
C ARG A 676 -33.61 -27.81 1.22
N PHE A 677 -33.32 -26.54 1.50
CA PHE A 677 -34.30 -25.58 2.00
C PHE A 677 -34.29 -24.32 1.14
N THR A 678 -35.42 -24.05 0.50
CA THR A 678 -35.65 -22.79 -0.22
C THR A 678 -36.08 -21.73 0.81
N PRO A 679 -35.44 -20.54 0.85
CA PRO A 679 -35.84 -19.45 1.73
C PRO A 679 -37.32 -19.11 1.56
N THR A 680 -38.03 -19.01 2.68
CA THR A 680 -39.44 -18.61 2.72
C THR A 680 -39.62 -17.14 2.34
N TYR A 681 -38.61 -16.29 2.60
CA TYR A 681 -38.62 -14.88 2.23
C TYR A 681 -37.21 -14.40 1.82
N SER A 682 -37.11 -13.69 0.69
CA SER A 682 -35.95 -12.84 0.39
C SER A 682 -36.29 -11.38 0.62
N TYR A 683 -35.45 -10.71 1.41
CA TYR A 683 -35.64 -9.33 1.85
C TYR A 683 -34.57 -8.42 1.26
N ASN A 684 -34.92 -7.14 1.12
CA ASN A 684 -33.93 -6.13 0.78
C ASN A 684 -33.00 -5.95 1.99
N ASN A 685 -31.68 -6.03 1.83
CA ASN A 685 -30.76 -6.06 2.95
C ASN A 685 -29.81 -4.87 3.06
N LYS A 686 -29.18 -4.80 4.24
CA LYS A 686 -28.28 -3.75 4.69
C LYS A 686 -26.95 -3.61 3.96
N PHE A 687 -26.59 -4.55 3.09
CA PHE A 687 -25.27 -4.59 2.48
C PHE A 687 -25.35 -3.93 1.10
N SER A 688 -25.10 -2.62 1.05
CA SER A 688 -24.83 -1.91 -0.20
C SER A 688 -23.68 -0.95 0.04
N SER A 689 -22.80 -0.83 -0.94
CA SER A 689 -21.77 0.21 -0.94
C SER A 689 -22.23 1.34 -1.86
N ALA A 690 -21.55 2.49 -1.81
CA ALA A 690 -21.75 3.53 -2.79
C ALA A 690 -21.70 2.97 -4.22
N ARG A 691 -20.75 2.07 -4.54
CA ARG A 691 -20.51 1.56 -5.91
C ARG A 691 -21.32 0.34 -6.34
N PHE A 692 -21.87 -0.43 -5.40
CA PHE A 692 -22.57 -1.68 -5.70
C PHE A 692 -23.77 -1.88 -4.79
N LYS A 693 -24.90 -2.25 -5.40
CA LYS A 693 -26.16 -2.50 -4.70
C LYS A 693 -26.35 -4.01 -4.54
N TYR A 694 -26.43 -4.51 -3.31
CA TYR A 694 -26.73 -5.93 -3.06
C TYR A 694 -28.10 -6.12 -2.41
N GLY A 695 -28.99 -5.14 -2.52
CA GLY A 695 -30.24 -5.11 -1.78
C GLY A 695 -31.00 -6.44 -1.82
N HIS A 696 -31.15 -7.06 -2.98
CA HIS A 696 -31.91 -8.31 -3.11
C HIS A 696 -31.18 -9.61 -2.69
N SER A 697 -29.97 -9.53 -2.12
CA SER A 697 -29.20 -10.72 -1.67
C SER A 697 -29.62 -11.31 -0.33
N GLY A 698 -30.62 -10.74 0.34
CA GLY A 698 -31.05 -11.22 1.66
C GLY A 698 -31.90 -12.48 1.55
N TYR A 699 -31.62 -13.46 2.41
CA TYR A 699 -32.42 -14.68 2.56
C TYR A 699 -32.81 -14.93 4.01
N GLU A 700 -33.99 -15.49 4.20
CA GLU A 700 -34.49 -16.04 5.44
C GLU A 700 -35.04 -17.44 5.19
N VAL A 701 -34.47 -18.43 5.88
CA VAL A 701 -34.90 -19.82 5.78
C VAL A 701 -35.30 -20.33 7.16
N ILE A 702 -36.36 -21.13 7.20
CA ILE A 702 -36.87 -21.79 8.40
C ILE A 702 -36.66 -23.29 8.22
N ILE A 703 -35.94 -23.90 9.15
CA ILE A 703 -35.64 -25.33 9.17
C ILE A 703 -36.32 -25.94 10.38
N LYS A 704 -37.31 -26.80 10.17
CA LYS A 704 -38.03 -27.48 11.25
C LYS A 704 -37.30 -28.76 11.61
N PHE A 705 -36.89 -28.90 12.87
CA PHE A 705 -36.31 -30.12 13.42
C PHE A 705 -37.43 -31.02 13.94
N ASP A 706 -37.69 -32.10 13.21
CA ASP A 706 -38.65 -33.13 13.54
C ASP A 706 -38.05 -34.53 13.29
N GLU A 707 -38.89 -35.56 13.20
CA GLU A 707 -38.46 -36.95 13.00
C GLU A 707 -37.91 -37.23 11.60
N SER A 708 -38.08 -36.32 10.64
CA SER A 708 -37.52 -36.44 9.29
C SER A 708 -36.02 -36.08 9.22
N ILE A 709 -35.52 -35.34 10.23
CA ILE A 709 -34.12 -34.96 10.35
C ILE A 709 -33.43 -35.90 11.33
N GLU A 710 -32.40 -36.59 10.85
CA GLU A 710 -31.64 -37.57 11.65
C GLU A 710 -30.77 -36.91 12.74
N PRO A 711 -30.65 -37.48 13.96
CA PRO A 711 -29.71 -36.98 14.95
C PRO A 711 -28.25 -37.11 14.50
N GLY A 712 -27.44 -36.08 14.74
CA GLY A 712 -26.00 -36.10 14.45
C GLY A 712 -25.41 -34.74 14.09
N GLY A 713 -24.30 -34.76 13.36
CA GLY A 713 -23.54 -33.56 12.99
C GLY A 713 -23.85 -33.08 11.58
N TYR A 714 -24.03 -31.78 11.41
CA TYR A 714 -24.39 -31.13 10.15
C TYR A 714 -23.43 -30.01 9.77
N ASP A 715 -23.21 -29.88 8.46
CA ASP A 715 -22.50 -28.75 7.85
C ASP A 715 -23.44 -28.03 6.87
N PHE A 716 -23.38 -26.70 6.88
CA PHE A 716 -24.29 -25.85 6.09
C PHE A 716 -23.59 -25.25 4.88
N PHE A 717 -24.29 -25.21 3.76
CA PHE A 717 -23.90 -24.54 2.54
C PHE A 717 -25.03 -23.65 2.05
N ILE A 718 -24.69 -22.66 1.25
CA ILE A 718 -25.63 -21.86 0.48
C ILE A 718 -25.27 -22.00 -0.99
N GLU A 719 -26.26 -22.41 -1.76
CA GLU A 719 -26.26 -22.28 -3.21
C GLU A 719 -26.99 -20.97 -3.55
N THR A 720 -26.44 -20.21 -4.48
CA THR A 720 -27.03 -18.99 -4.99
C THR A 720 -26.98 -19.03 -6.50
N GLU A 721 -28.14 -19.07 -7.10
CA GLU A 721 -28.33 -18.90 -8.53
C GLU A 721 -28.41 -17.41 -8.81
N PHE A 722 -27.48 -16.89 -9.60
CA PHE A 722 -27.51 -15.50 -10.05
C PHE A 722 -27.50 -15.45 -11.56
N LEU A 723 -28.52 -14.82 -12.16
CA LEU A 723 -28.72 -14.81 -13.62
C LEU A 723 -28.58 -16.23 -14.25
N GLY A 724 -29.12 -17.25 -13.59
CA GLY A 724 -29.07 -18.66 -14.07
C GLY A 724 -27.77 -19.41 -13.77
N GLU A 725 -26.76 -18.77 -13.18
CA GLU A 725 -25.51 -19.43 -12.81
C GLU A 725 -25.51 -19.80 -11.32
N LEU A 726 -25.35 -21.09 -11.01
CA LEU A 726 -25.34 -21.61 -9.65
C LEU A 726 -23.94 -21.53 -9.04
N LYS A 727 -23.79 -20.82 -7.92
CA LYS A 727 -22.57 -20.82 -7.10
C LYS A 727 -22.86 -21.39 -5.73
N SER A 728 -21.96 -22.22 -5.21
CA SER A 728 -22.08 -22.80 -3.87
C SER A 728 -20.94 -22.35 -2.97
N ALA A 729 -21.23 -22.10 -1.70
CA ALA A 729 -20.24 -21.83 -0.68
C ALA A 729 -20.69 -22.38 0.67
N ALA A 730 -19.73 -22.74 1.52
CA ALA A 730 -20.04 -23.04 2.92
C ALA A 730 -20.67 -21.81 3.59
N LEU A 731 -21.73 -22.04 4.36
CA LEU A 731 -22.44 -20.97 5.05
C LEU A 731 -21.56 -20.39 6.16
N GLY A 732 -21.32 -19.09 6.16
CA GLY A 732 -20.33 -18.44 7.02
C GLY A 732 -20.43 -16.91 7.03
N GLY A 733 -19.29 -16.24 7.22
CA GLY A 733 -19.22 -14.77 7.26
C GLY A 733 -19.85 -14.14 8.52
N MET A 734 -20.01 -14.93 9.57
CA MET A 734 -20.61 -14.51 10.84
C MET A 734 -19.90 -13.28 11.44
N ASN A 735 -20.68 -12.27 11.84
CA ASN A 735 -20.15 -11.16 12.63
C ASN A 735 -20.04 -11.53 14.12
N ASN A 736 -19.40 -10.66 14.92
CA ASN A 736 -19.31 -10.89 16.36
C ASN A 736 -20.69 -11.05 17.01
N ASN A 737 -21.71 -10.31 16.54
CA ASN A 737 -23.09 -10.45 17.01
C ASN A 737 -23.68 -11.84 16.77
N PHE A 738 -23.38 -12.48 15.64
CA PHE A 738 -23.77 -13.87 15.37
C PHE A 738 -23.12 -14.82 16.37
N ILE A 739 -21.80 -14.71 16.56
CA ILE A 739 -21.08 -15.54 17.55
C ILE A 739 -21.69 -15.33 18.93
N TYR A 740 -22.12 -14.11 19.23
CA TYR A 740 -22.85 -13.78 20.46
C TYR A 740 -24.29 -14.32 20.49
N LYS A 741 -24.92 -14.76 19.41
CA LYS A 741 -26.28 -15.32 19.44
C LYS A 741 -26.32 -16.85 19.33
N ALA A 742 -25.33 -17.46 18.68
CA ALA A 742 -25.17 -18.90 18.53
C ALA A 742 -24.90 -19.61 19.88
N ASN A 743 -25.96 -19.97 20.59
CA ASN A 743 -25.94 -20.71 21.86
C ASN A 743 -26.43 -22.15 21.65
N ASN A 744 -26.16 -23.06 22.59
CA ASN A 744 -26.92 -24.30 22.64
C ASN A 744 -28.40 -23.97 22.88
N HIS A 745 -29.27 -24.55 22.06
CA HIS A 745 -30.72 -24.44 22.15
C HIS A 745 -31.31 -25.78 22.59
N PHE A 746 -32.22 -25.72 23.55
CA PHE A 746 -32.87 -26.88 24.15
C PHE A 746 -34.37 -26.74 23.91
N VAL A 747 -34.96 -27.72 23.24
CA VAL A 747 -36.35 -27.71 22.77
C VAL A 747 -37.08 -28.94 23.32
N GLU A 748 -38.31 -28.76 23.81
CA GLU A 748 -39.19 -29.83 24.26
C GLU A 748 -40.54 -29.69 23.54
N ASN A 749 -40.94 -30.71 22.78
CA ASN A 749 -42.22 -30.76 22.07
C ASN A 749 -42.88 -32.12 22.36
N GLY A 750 -43.88 -32.14 23.25
CA GLY A 750 -44.50 -33.37 23.74
C GLY A 750 -43.50 -34.31 24.42
N LYS A 751 -43.34 -35.53 23.90
CA LYS A 751 -42.35 -36.52 24.39
C LYS A 751 -40.93 -36.32 23.83
N ASN A 752 -40.80 -35.53 22.77
CA ASN A 752 -39.55 -35.35 22.04
C ASN A 752 -38.72 -34.19 22.63
N ARG A 753 -37.44 -34.45 22.95
CA ARG A 753 -36.52 -33.48 23.55
C ARG A 753 -35.24 -33.39 22.75
N PHE A 754 -34.80 -32.17 22.44
CA PHE A 754 -33.67 -31.95 21.55
C PHE A 754 -32.66 -30.93 22.09
N GLU A 755 -31.37 -31.17 21.86
CA GLU A 755 -30.30 -30.17 21.99
C GLU A 755 -29.73 -29.87 20.60
N ILE A 756 -29.71 -28.59 20.25
CA ILE A 756 -29.13 -28.08 19.02
C ILE A 756 -27.94 -27.20 19.39
N ILE A 757 -26.76 -27.56 18.90
CA ILE A 757 -25.49 -26.89 19.20
C ILE A 757 -24.95 -26.28 17.91
N PRO A 758 -25.12 -24.98 17.66
CA PRO A 758 -24.41 -24.31 16.59
C PRO A 758 -22.91 -24.29 16.90
N ILE A 759 -22.10 -24.72 15.95
CA ILE A 759 -20.65 -24.78 16.03
C ILE A 759 -20.08 -23.81 15.00
N VAL A 760 -19.14 -22.98 15.44
CA VAL A 760 -18.37 -22.11 14.57
C VAL A 760 -17.03 -22.81 14.31
N LYS A 761 -16.88 -23.42 13.12
CA LYS A 761 -15.63 -24.08 12.71
C LYS A 761 -14.58 -23.03 12.28
N THR A 762 -13.34 -23.47 12.06
CA THR A 762 -12.25 -22.65 11.47
C THR A 762 -12.73 -21.85 10.25
N ARG A 763 -12.40 -20.55 10.21
CA ARG A 763 -12.89 -19.56 9.22
C ARG A 763 -14.39 -19.19 9.33
N SER A 764 -15.00 -19.34 10.51
CA SER A 764 -16.37 -18.87 10.81
C SER A 764 -17.47 -19.53 9.99
N LYS A 765 -17.39 -20.85 9.78
CA LYS A 765 -18.38 -21.66 9.05
C LYS A 765 -19.44 -22.23 10.00
N LEU A 766 -20.70 -22.24 9.58
CA LEU A 766 -21.81 -22.79 10.35
C LEU A 766 -21.81 -24.30 10.28
N ALA A 767 -21.79 -24.89 11.45
CA ALA A 767 -22.04 -26.29 11.70
C ALA A 767 -23.09 -26.40 12.80
N LEU A 768 -23.72 -27.56 12.91
CA LEU A 768 -24.69 -27.84 13.95
C LEU A 768 -24.53 -29.27 14.42
N ASN A 769 -24.62 -29.50 15.73
CA ASN A 769 -24.85 -30.85 16.26
C ASN A 769 -26.27 -30.90 16.81
N TYR A 770 -27.04 -31.88 16.38
CA TYR A 770 -28.41 -32.13 16.77
C TYR A 770 -28.47 -33.44 17.55
N LYS A 771 -28.96 -33.38 18.79
CA LYS A 771 -29.11 -34.53 19.68
C LYS A 771 -30.56 -34.67 20.12
N LYS A 772 -31.07 -35.90 20.10
CA LYS A 772 -32.36 -36.27 20.68
C LYS A 772 -32.15 -36.91 22.06
N PHE A 773 -32.98 -36.59 23.03
CA PHE A 773 -32.97 -37.16 24.38
C PHE A 773 -34.28 -37.89 24.64
N ASN A 774 -34.16 -39.14 25.12
CA ASN A 774 -35.31 -39.92 25.55
C ASN A 774 -35.68 -39.61 27.01
N SER A 775 -34.69 -39.22 27.85
CA SER A 775 -34.87 -38.90 29.27
C SER A 775 -35.00 -37.39 29.54
N LYS A 776 -36.03 -37.00 30.31
CA LYS A 776 -36.22 -35.60 30.77
C LYS A 776 -35.09 -35.15 31.71
N TRP A 777 -34.61 -36.05 32.55
CA TRP A 777 -33.56 -35.76 33.53
C TRP A 777 -32.21 -35.45 32.87
N GLU A 778 -31.80 -36.25 31.88
CA GLU A 778 -30.56 -36.00 31.13
C GLU A 778 -30.61 -34.67 30.37
N TYR A 779 -31.75 -34.36 29.77
CA TYR A 779 -31.99 -33.08 29.09
C TYR A 779 -31.85 -31.90 30.05
N LEU A 780 -32.47 -31.94 31.23
CA LEU A 780 -32.37 -30.89 32.25
C LEU A 780 -30.93 -30.73 32.78
N LYS A 781 -30.24 -31.85 33.07
CA LYS A 781 -28.83 -31.84 33.50
C LYS A 781 -27.93 -31.17 32.47
N ARG A 782 -28.13 -31.47 31.18
CA ARG A 782 -27.36 -30.89 30.08
C ARG A 782 -27.64 -29.40 29.89
N LYS A 783 -28.91 -28.98 30.01
CA LYS A 783 -29.35 -27.58 29.95
C LYS A 783 -28.68 -26.73 31.04
N LEU A 784 -28.66 -27.23 32.28
CA LEU A 784 -27.97 -26.58 33.41
C LEU A 784 -26.46 -26.44 33.16
N ALA A 785 -25.79 -27.53 32.76
CA ALA A 785 -24.36 -27.52 32.47
C ALA A 785 -23.98 -26.52 31.36
N SER A 786 -24.82 -26.39 30.32
CA SER A 786 -24.62 -25.43 29.23
C SER A 786 -24.69 -23.97 29.72
N ASN A 787 -25.65 -23.64 30.58
CA ASN A 787 -25.79 -22.29 31.15
C ASN A 787 -24.60 -21.90 32.04
N ILE A 788 -24.09 -22.84 32.85
CA ILE A 788 -22.89 -22.61 33.69
C ILE A 788 -21.66 -22.32 32.82
N ARG A 789 -21.44 -23.10 31.75
CA ARG A 789 -20.30 -22.89 30.82
C ARG A 789 -20.35 -21.52 30.14
N LYS A 790 -21.53 -21.03 29.76
CA LYS A 790 -21.70 -19.68 29.17
C LYS A 790 -21.24 -18.59 30.13
N LYS A 791 -21.64 -18.66 31.40
CA LYS A 791 -21.19 -17.71 32.43
C LYS A 791 -19.68 -17.79 32.67
N GLN A 792 -19.11 -19.00 32.75
CA GLN A 792 -17.67 -19.21 32.90
C GLN A 792 -16.88 -18.58 31.75
N TYR A 793 -17.34 -18.71 30.52
CA TYR A 793 -16.71 -18.08 29.35
C TYR A 793 -16.71 -16.55 29.46
N SER A 794 -17.85 -15.94 29.79
CA SER A 794 -17.97 -14.49 30.00
C SER A 794 -17.06 -14.00 31.14
N ILE A 795 -16.98 -14.76 32.24
CA ILE A 795 -16.05 -14.49 33.35
C ILE A 795 -14.60 -14.52 32.88
N LYS A 796 -14.21 -15.54 32.09
CA LYS A 796 -12.86 -15.65 31.52
C LYS A 796 -12.54 -14.47 30.61
N GLN A 797 -13.47 -14.05 29.75
CA GLN A 797 -13.30 -12.86 28.91
C GLN A 797 -13.07 -11.58 29.73
N ILE A 798 -13.85 -11.38 30.81
CA ILE A 798 -13.68 -10.21 31.69
C ILE A 798 -12.32 -10.24 32.38
N LYS A 799 -11.93 -11.40 32.94
CA LYS A 799 -10.65 -11.56 33.64
C LYS A 799 -9.46 -11.26 32.71
N ASN A 800 -9.49 -11.80 31.49
CA ASN A 800 -8.40 -11.70 30.52
C ASN A 800 -8.34 -10.37 29.75
N ASN A 801 -9.31 -9.46 29.92
CA ASN A 801 -9.30 -8.18 29.20
C ASN A 801 -8.41 -7.14 29.91
N ASN A 802 -7.22 -6.89 29.39
CA ASN A 802 -6.26 -5.96 30.02
C ASN A 802 -6.61 -4.47 29.89
N TYR A 803 -7.57 -4.11 29.03
CA TYR A 803 -7.98 -2.71 28.81
C TYR A 803 -9.02 -2.20 29.82
N ILE A 804 -9.50 -3.06 30.73
CA ILE A 804 -10.53 -2.72 31.72
C ILE A 804 -9.91 -2.69 33.12
N SER A 805 -10.14 -1.61 33.88
CA SER A 805 -9.63 -1.48 35.25
C SER A 805 -10.19 -2.55 36.20
N LYS A 806 -9.46 -2.89 37.27
CA LYS A 806 -9.88 -3.90 38.27
C LYS A 806 -11.27 -3.63 38.84
N SER A 807 -11.59 -2.37 39.18
CA SER A 807 -12.92 -1.97 39.68
C SER A 807 -14.03 -2.21 38.65
N LYS A 808 -13.79 -1.88 37.37
CA LYS A 808 -14.74 -2.12 36.29
C LYS A 808 -14.94 -3.62 36.04
N LYS A 809 -13.86 -4.42 36.07
CA LYS A 809 -13.93 -5.89 35.97
C LYS A 809 -14.80 -6.49 37.06
N LEU A 810 -14.62 -6.06 38.31
CA LEU A 810 -15.43 -6.55 39.44
C LEU A 810 -16.92 -6.29 39.22
N LYS A 811 -17.29 -5.07 38.81
CA LYS A 811 -18.70 -4.73 38.52
C LYS A 811 -19.27 -5.56 37.37
N LEU A 812 -18.49 -5.80 36.31
CA LEU A 812 -18.91 -6.65 35.20
C LEU A 812 -19.09 -8.12 35.63
N LEU A 813 -18.19 -8.65 36.46
CA LEU A 813 -18.30 -10.00 37.02
C LEU A 813 -19.55 -10.14 37.88
N LEU A 814 -19.79 -9.17 38.78
CA LEU A 814 -21.01 -9.12 39.59
C LEU A 814 -22.24 -9.12 38.69
N GLY A 815 -22.29 -8.28 37.66
CA GLY A 815 -23.37 -8.25 36.69
C GLY A 815 -23.65 -9.63 36.06
N VAL A 816 -22.63 -10.30 35.54
CA VAL A 816 -22.76 -11.65 34.92
C VAL A 816 -23.23 -12.69 35.93
N ILE A 817 -22.75 -12.65 37.17
CA ILE A 817 -23.16 -13.59 38.22
C ILE A 817 -24.64 -13.37 38.59
N THR A 818 -25.04 -12.11 38.76
CA THR A 818 -26.40 -11.73 39.17
C THR A 818 -27.42 -11.69 38.05
N GLU A 819 -27.05 -12.01 36.80
CA GLU A 819 -27.91 -11.85 35.63
C GLU A 819 -29.29 -12.50 35.81
N ASP A 820 -29.34 -13.78 36.20
CA ASP A 820 -30.61 -14.52 36.34
C ASP A 820 -31.51 -13.90 37.42
N LEU A 821 -30.92 -13.53 38.56
CA LEU A 821 -31.63 -12.84 39.63
C LEU A 821 -32.14 -11.48 39.17
N SER A 822 -31.31 -10.71 38.45
CA SER A 822 -31.71 -9.41 37.93
C SER A 822 -32.83 -9.50 36.88
N ASN A 823 -32.79 -10.50 36.00
CA ASN A 823 -33.84 -10.77 35.03
C ASN A 823 -35.14 -11.10 35.75
N LEU A 824 -35.10 -11.96 36.77
CA LEU A 824 -36.29 -12.29 37.56
C LEU A 824 -36.88 -11.06 38.27
N LEU A 825 -36.04 -10.19 38.84
CA LEU A 825 -36.50 -9.00 39.55
C LEU A 825 -37.01 -7.89 38.62
N LEU A 826 -36.48 -7.80 37.40
CA LEU A 826 -36.76 -6.71 36.46
C LEU A 826 -37.65 -7.12 35.27
N HIS A 827 -38.08 -8.39 35.15
CA HIS A 827 -38.83 -8.89 33.98
C HIS A 827 -40.12 -8.12 33.68
N LYS A 828 -40.77 -7.54 34.69
CA LYS A 828 -42.01 -6.75 34.51
C LYS A 828 -41.76 -5.32 34.03
N LYS A 829 -40.50 -4.85 34.08
CA LYS A 829 -40.14 -3.48 33.73
C LYS A 829 -39.71 -3.38 32.27
N GLU A 830 -40.27 -2.41 31.56
CA GLU A 830 -39.85 -2.09 30.21
C GLU A 830 -38.76 -1.01 30.24
N ILE A 831 -37.52 -1.41 30.53
CA ILE A 831 -36.41 -0.48 30.77
C ILE A 831 -35.92 0.14 29.46
N TRP A 832 -35.89 1.47 29.39
CA TRP A 832 -35.29 2.25 28.31
C TRP A 832 -34.10 3.04 28.84
N LEU A 833 -32.95 3.00 28.16
CA LEU A 833 -31.77 3.78 28.53
C LEU A 833 -31.49 4.85 27.47
N VAL A 834 -31.21 6.08 27.91
CA VAL A 834 -30.91 7.22 27.03
C VAL A 834 -29.58 7.83 27.46
N GLY A 835 -28.73 8.24 26.53
CA GLY A 835 -27.48 8.94 26.86
C GLY A 835 -26.80 9.56 25.65
N GLU A 836 -25.74 10.33 25.89
CA GLU A 836 -25.00 11.09 24.88
C GLU A 836 -23.50 11.07 25.19
N LYS A 837 -22.62 11.16 24.18
CA LYS A 837 -21.16 11.39 24.33
C LYS A 837 -20.47 10.63 25.49
N MET A 838 -20.64 9.30 25.58
CA MET A 838 -20.09 8.45 26.67
C MET A 838 -20.54 8.84 28.10
N GLY A 839 -21.71 9.45 28.22
CA GLY A 839 -22.25 9.94 29.49
C GLY A 839 -21.60 11.24 29.97
N ASN A 840 -21.07 12.06 29.05
CA ASN A 840 -20.36 13.29 29.41
C ASN A 840 -21.22 14.56 29.34
N SER A 841 -22.38 14.52 28.66
CA SER A 841 -23.24 15.68 28.44
C SER A 841 -24.72 15.31 28.46
N ALA A 842 -25.57 16.32 28.61
CA ALA A 842 -27.02 16.20 28.45
C ALA A 842 -27.60 17.46 27.80
N ASN A 843 -27.22 17.72 26.55
CA ASN A 843 -27.58 18.95 25.84
C ASN A 843 -28.08 18.74 24.41
N ASP A 844 -28.15 17.50 23.93
CA ASP A 844 -28.56 17.17 22.57
C ASP A 844 -29.92 16.44 22.52
N THR A 845 -30.22 15.81 21.38
CA THR A 845 -31.46 15.07 21.09
C THR A 845 -31.86 14.07 22.17
N GLY A 846 -30.90 13.37 22.78
CA GLY A 846 -31.15 12.37 23.82
C GLY A 846 -31.69 12.99 25.10
N TYR A 847 -31.15 14.12 25.54
CA TYR A 847 -31.65 14.85 26.70
C TYR A 847 -33.10 15.29 26.51
N TRP A 848 -33.44 15.85 25.34
CA TRP A 848 -34.80 16.31 25.05
C TRP A 848 -35.81 15.17 24.98
N PHE A 849 -35.43 14.05 24.37
CA PHE A 849 -36.26 12.84 24.38
C PHE A 849 -36.49 12.31 25.80
N PHE A 850 -35.44 12.26 26.62
CA PHE A 850 -35.55 11.82 28.00
C PHE A 850 -36.44 12.75 28.84
N LYS A 851 -36.22 14.07 28.72
CA LYS A 851 -37.02 15.09 29.41
C LYS A 851 -38.50 14.95 29.06
N HIS A 852 -38.83 14.83 27.78
CA HIS A 852 -40.21 14.61 27.31
C HIS A 852 -40.83 13.34 27.91
N CYS A 853 -40.07 12.23 27.93
CA CYS A 853 -40.50 11.00 28.57
C CYS A 853 -40.80 11.20 30.06
N ARG A 854 -39.95 11.93 30.80
CA ARG A 854 -40.14 12.16 32.24
C ARG A 854 -41.32 13.08 32.55
N GLU A 855 -41.56 14.08 31.71
CA GLU A 855 -42.64 15.07 31.91
C GLU A 855 -44.01 14.53 31.48
N LYS A 856 -44.10 13.86 30.32
CA LYS A 856 -45.38 13.41 29.73
C LYS A 856 -45.72 11.95 30.00
N TYR A 857 -44.71 11.10 30.21
CA TYR A 857 -44.86 9.66 30.44
C TYR A 857 -44.15 9.21 31.73
N PRO A 858 -44.42 9.84 32.90
CA PRO A 858 -43.66 9.62 34.13
C PRO A 858 -43.66 8.16 34.63
N ASN A 859 -44.69 7.39 34.26
CA ASN A 859 -44.87 5.98 34.61
C ASN A 859 -43.98 5.02 33.79
N LYS A 860 -43.34 5.48 32.70
CA LYS A 860 -42.44 4.65 31.90
C LYS A 860 -41.06 4.56 32.57
N ASP A 861 -40.47 3.36 32.55
CA ASP A 861 -39.14 3.03 33.08
C ASP A 861 -38.01 3.56 32.15
N VAL A 862 -37.97 4.87 31.92
CA VAL A 862 -36.94 5.55 31.12
C VAL A 862 -35.87 6.14 32.02
N TYR A 863 -34.59 5.83 31.74
CA TYR A 863 -33.45 6.26 32.55
C TYR A 863 -32.38 6.94 31.72
N TYR A 864 -31.76 7.98 32.27
CA TYR A 864 -30.65 8.69 31.61
C TYR A 864 -29.29 8.25 32.15
N LEU A 865 -28.34 8.05 31.25
CA LEU A 865 -26.97 7.62 31.52
C LEU A 865 -26.01 8.81 31.48
N ILE A 866 -25.44 9.19 32.63
CA ILE A 866 -24.49 10.31 32.75
C ILE A 866 -23.52 10.05 33.90
N ASP A 867 -22.24 10.37 33.73
CA ASP A 867 -21.24 10.24 34.80
C ASP A 867 -21.39 11.41 35.79
N LYS A 868 -21.28 11.10 37.09
CA LYS A 868 -21.45 12.05 38.20
C LYS A 868 -20.48 13.22 38.16
N LYS A 869 -19.32 13.04 37.51
CA LYS A 869 -18.27 14.06 37.45
C LYS A 869 -18.58 15.21 36.49
N TYR A 870 -19.56 15.07 35.61
CA TYR A 870 -19.87 16.11 34.61
C TYR A 870 -20.94 17.08 35.11
N PRO A 871 -20.85 18.39 34.77
CA PRO A 871 -21.76 19.42 35.27
C PRO A 871 -23.25 19.16 34.97
N ASP A 872 -23.55 18.52 33.84
CA ASP A 872 -24.93 18.22 33.43
C ASP A 872 -25.61 17.16 34.34
N TYR A 873 -24.86 16.46 35.21
CA TYR A 873 -25.43 15.41 36.08
C TYR A 873 -26.58 15.92 36.95
N ASP A 874 -26.38 17.06 37.63
CA ASP A 874 -27.39 17.61 38.54
C ASP A 874 -28.64 18.09 37.82
N LYS A 875 -28.47 18.65 36.61
CA LYS A 875 -29.58 19.05 35.74
C LYS A 875 -30.47 17.85 35.40
N VAL A 876 -29.87 16.72 35.01
CA VAL A 876 -30.64 15.50 34.69
C VAL A 876 -31.21 14.88 35.96
N LYS A 877 -30.47 14.89 37.08
CA LYS A 877 -30.89 14.32 38.36
C LYS A 877 -32.22 14.90 38.86
N ARG A 878 -32.49 16.18 38.59
CA ARG A 878 -33.76 16.85 38.92
C ARG A 878 -34.99 16.24 38.23
N LEU A 879 -34.82 15.58 37.08
CA LEU A 879 -35.91 14.90 36.35
C LEU A 879 -36.19 13.46 36.85
N GLY A 880 -35.40 12.99 37.82
CA GLY A 880 -35.45 11.61 38.31
C GLY A 880 -34.84 10.61 37.35
N HIS A 881 -34.85 9.32 37.72
CA HIS A 881 -34.41 8.20 36.86
C HIS A 881 -33.01 8.36 36.22
N VAL A 882 -32.04 8.88 36.98
CA VAL A 882 -30.65 8.97 36.52
C VAL A 882 -29.84 7.78 37.00
N ILE A 883 -29.05 7.21 36.09
CA ILE A 883 -28.13 6.12 36.37
C ILE A 883 -26.71 6.60 36.10
N PRO A 884 -25.82 6.62 37.11
CA PRO A 884 -24.42 6.96 36.91
C PRO A 884 -23.77 6.05 35.86
N PHE A 885 -23.12 6.65 34.87
CA PHE A 885 -22.48 5.93 33.78
C PHE A 885 -21.46 4.92 34.34
N TYR A 886 -21.49 3.69 33.81
CA TYR A 886 -20.62 2.58 34.25
C TYR A 886 -20.74 2.15 35.73
N SER A 887 -21.83 2.51 36.41
CA SER A 887 -22.18 1.96 37.73
C SER A 887 -22.63 0.49 37.65
N LEU A 888 -22.69 -0.20 38.80
CA LEU A 888 -23.28 -1.55 38.85
C LEU A 888 -24.75 -1.53 38.40
N LYS A 889 -25.49 -0.47 38.76
CA LYS A 889 -26.87 -0.24 38.28
C LYS A 889 -26.93 -0.11 36.77
N HIS A 890 -26.00 0.62 36.14
CA HIS A 890 -25.90 0.68 34.67
C HIS A 890 -25.74 -0.71 34.07
N ILE A 891 -24.79 -1.52 34.57
CA ILE A 891 -24.55 -2.88 34.07
C ILE A 891 -25.80 -3.76 34.19
N ILE A 892 -26.46 -3.74 35.36
CA ILE A 892 -27.68 -4.51 35.60
C ILE A 892 -28.82 -4.07 34.67
N TYR A 893 -29.02 -2.77 34.51
CA TYR A 893 -30.08 -2.23 33.67
C TYR A 893 -29.80 -2.45 32.18
N SER A 894 -28.55 -2.38 31.71
CA SER A 894 -28.20 -2.69 30.32
C SER A 894 -28.51 -4.15 29.95
N MET A 895 -28.41 -5.09 30.90
CA MET A 895 -28.80 -6.50 30.67
C MET A 895 -30.31 -6.70 30.51
N ASN A 896 -31.11 -5.79 31.08
CA ASN A 896 -32.57 -5.87 31.16
C ASN A 896 -33.26 -4.82 30.28
N ALA A 897 -32.49 -3.94 29.63
CA ALA A 897 -33.03 -2.89 28.78
C ALA A 897 -33.63 -3.47 27.51
N LYS A 898 -34.81 -2.96 27.14
CA LYS A 898 -35.46 -3.24 25.86
C LYS A 898 -34.90 -2.35 24.75
N TYR A 899 -34.66 -1.07 25.07
CA TYR A 899 -34.10 -0.08 24.14
C TYR A 899 -32.95 0.72 24.75
N ILE A 900 -31.99 1.09 23.91
CA ILE A 900 -30.93 2.07 24.23
C ILE A 900 -30.93 3.13 23.13
N PHE A 901 -31.02 4.40 23.52
CA PHE A 901 -31.06 5.56 22.64
C PHE A 901 -29.81 6.40 22.80
N SER A 902 -29.20 6.81 21.69
CA SER A 902 -28.02 7.66 21.68
C SER A 902 -28.02 8.63 20.51
N SER A 903 -27.65 9.89 20.76
CA SER A 903 -27.38 10.89 19.72
C SER A 903 -26.04 10.68 19.00
N ASP A 904 -25.17 9.86 19.59
CA ASP A 904 -23.90 9.38 19.02
C ASP A 904 -23.95 7.86 18.75
N ASN A 905 -22.82 7.25 18.38
CA ASN A 905 -22.70 5.81 18.24
C ASN A 905 -23.28 5.07 19.47
N VAL A 906 -24.39 4.34 19.27
CA VAL A 906 -25.16 3.73 20.37
C VAL A 906 -24.32 2.74 21.19
N ASN A 907 -23.28 2.15 20.59
CA ASN A 907 -22.42 1.20 21.28
C ASN A 907 -21.58 1.84 22.40
N ILE A 908 -21.35 3.15 22.37
CA ILE A 908 -20.56 3.83 23.40
C ILE A 908 -21.27 3.84 24.75
N LEU A 909 -22.60 3.69 24.75
CA LEU A 909 -23.40 3.63 25.98
C LEU A 909 -23.40 2.24 26.62
N LEU A 910 -22.89 1.20 25.93
CA LEU A 910 -22.85 -0.15 26.48
C LEU A 910 -21.66 -0.30 27.43
N PRO A 911 -21.84 -0.90 28.63
CA PRO A 911 -20.74 -1.06 29.57
C PRO A 911 -19.58 -1.90 29.01
N SER A 912 -19.87 -2.88 28.16
CA SER A 912 -18.84 -3.71 27.53
C SER A 912 -19.38 -4.39 26.28
N ASN A 913 -18.48 -4.91 25.44
CA ASN A 913 -18.82 -5.74 24.29
C ASN A 913 -19.20 -7.18 24.64
N ILE A 914 -19.40 -7.48 25.93
CA ILE A 914 -19.78 -8.81 26.42
C ILE A 914 -21.23 -9.10 26.05
N LYS A 915 -21.45 -10.30 25.48
CA LYS A 915 -22.74 -10.83 25.02
C LYS A 915 -23.93 -10.56 25.96
N HIS A 916 -23.78 -10.84 27.25
CA HIS A 916 -24.88 -10.70 28.22
C HIS A 916 -25.36 -9.25 28.38
N LEU A 917 -24.52 -8.26 28.02
CA LEU A 917 -24.80 -6.83 28.19
C LEU A 917 -25.39 -6.15 26.95
N ARG A 918 -25.60 -6.88 25.84
CA ARG A 918 -26.03 -6.33 24.53
C ARG A 918 -27.41 -6.81 24.08
N LYS A 919 -28.37 -6.94 25.00
CA LYS A 919 -29.72 -7.47 24.68
C LYS A 919 -30.67 -6.41 24.09
N ALA A 920 -30.49 -5.15 24.45
CA ALA A 920 -31.37 -4.06 24.05
C ALA A 920 -31.28 -3.73 22.54
N LYS A 921 -32.41 -3.30 21.96
CA LYS A 921 -32.48 -2.69 20.63
C LYS A 921 -31.84 -1.30 20.67
N ARG A 922 -30.90 -1.05 19.76
CA ARG A 922 -30.11 0.17 19.69
C ARG A 922 -30.73 1.15 18.70
N VAL A 923 -31.09 2.33 19.18
CA VAL A 923 -31.72 3.39 18.38
C VAL A 923 -30.77 4.58 18.30
N PHE A 924 -30.30 4.87 17.09
CA PHE A 924 -29.49 6.05 16.82
C PHE A 924 -30.41 7.23 16.50
N ILE A 925 -30.58 8.13 17.48
CA ILE A 925 -31.47 9.28 17.39
C ILE A 925 -30.80 10.53 16.80
N GLN A 926 -29.52 10.40 16.41
CA GLN A 926 -28.68 11.42 15.79
C GLN A 926 -28.46 12.71 16.63
N HIS A 927 -27.46 13.51 16.23
CA HIS A 927 -27.13 14.83 16.78
C HIS A 927 -27.31 15.96 15.75
N GLY A 928 -28.04 15.71 14.67
CA GLY A 928 -28.29 16.63 13.56
C GLY A 928 -28.67 15.86 12.31
N ILE A 929 -29.21 16.53 11.30
CA ILE A 929 -29.60 15.89 10.03
C ILE A 929 -28.34 15.57 9.21
N ILE A 930 -28.21 14.35 8.70
CA ILE A 930 -27.06 13.92 7.88
C ILE A 930 -27.23 14.38 6.42
N LEU A 931 -26.83 15.62 6.16
CA LEU A 931 -26.82 16.27 4.84
C LEU A 931 -25.78 17.41 4.84
N PRO A 932 -25.11 17.72 3.71
CA PRO A 932 -24.33 16.82 2.86
C PRO A 932 -22.96 16.50 3.50
N GLY A 933 -22.72 15.25 3.90
CA GLY A 933 -21.47 14.85 4.57
C GLY A 933 -21.02 13.42 4.26
N ARG A 934 -19.74 13.20 3.88
CA ARG A 934 -19.16 11.86 3.68
C ARG A 934 -18.90 11.15 5.02
N VAL A 935 -19.95 10.57 5.59
CA VAL A 935 -19.91 9.88 6.89
C VAL A 935 -20.28 8.39 6.81
N GLU A 936 -20.36 7.83 5.60
CA GLU A 936 -20.55 6.37 5.39
C GLU A 936 -19.51 5.52 6.13
N ASN A 937 -18.26 5.99 6.15
CA ASN A 937 -17.17 5.32 6.89
C ASN A 937 -17.37 5.34 8.40
N VAL A 938 -18.30 6.13 8.93
CA VAL A 938 -18.60 6.18 10.36
C VAL A 938 -19.91 5.45 10.64
N TYR A 939 -20.95 5.72 9.85
CA TYR A 939 -22.33 5.35 10.16
C TYR A 939 -22.92 4.21 9.30
N HIS A 940 -22.10 3.37 8.66
CA HIS A 940 -22.61 2.24 7.89
C HIS A 940 -23.15 1.11 8.77
N SER A 941 -24.28 0.53 8.37
CA SER A 941 -24.90 -0.66 8.96
C SER A 941 -23.94 -1.84 9.19
N ASN A 942 -22.95 -2.03 8.31
CA ASN A 942 -21.95 -3.09 8.41
C ASN A 942 -20.99 -2.96 9.59
N LYS A 943 -20.90 -1.76 10.18
CA LYS A 943 -20.05 -1.44 11.33
C LYS A 943 -20.74 -1.67 12.68
N ASP A 944 -21.93 -2.28 12.67
CA ASP A 944 -22.72 -2.55 13.87
C ASP A 944 -23.11 -1.29 14.66
N LEU A 945 -23.42 -0.18 13.97
CA LEU A 945 -23.76 1.11 14.59
C LEU A 945 -25.03 1.04 15.45
N ALA A 946 -26.16 0.70 14.84
CA ALA A 946 -27.48 0.71 15.48
C ALA A 946 -28.46 -0.22 14.73
N ASP A 947 -29.51 -0.63 15.44
CA ASP A 947 -30.59 -1.45 14.87
C ASP A 947 -31.62 -0.58 14.14
N TYR A 948 -31.88 0.63 14.66
CA TYR A 948 -32.74 1.65 14.07
C TYR A 948 -32.01 3.00 13.98
N ILE A 949 -32.26 3.77 12.92
CA ILE A 949 -31.73 5.12 12.72
C ILE A 949 -32.88 6.10 12.49
N LEU A 950 -32.91 7.17 13.28
CA LEU A 950 -33.92 8.21 13.18
C LEU A 950 -33.55 9.17 12.04
N THR A 951 -34.50 9.62 11.21
CA THR A 951 -34.28 10.65 10.18
C THR A 951 -35.37 11.72 10.24
N SER A 952 -35.12 12.88 9.63
CA SER A 952 -36.02 14.04 9.66
C SER A 952 -36.67 14.37 8.32
N SER A 953 -36.18 13.81 7.21
CA SER A 953 -36.76 14.01 5.88
C SER A 953 -36.68 12.76 5.01
N ASN A 954 -37.52 12.74 3.98
CA ASN A 954 -37.42 11.75 2.90
C ASN A 954 -36.07 11.84 2.18
N LEU A 955 -35.49 13.04 2.05
CA LEU A 955 -34.18 13.25 1.44
C LEU A 955 -33.07 12.55 2.23
N GLU A 956 -33.03 12.77 3.54
CA GLU A 956 -32.08 12.10 4.44
C GLU A 956 -32.29 10.58 4.43
N GLU A 957 -33.55 10.12 4.49
CA GLU A 957 -33.90 8.70 4.40
C GLU A 957 -33.31 8.04 3.14
N GLN A 958 -33.37 8.68 1.98
CA GLN A 958 -32.76 8.13 0.76
C GLN A 958 -31.23 8.07 0.85
N ILE A 959 -30.57 9.05 1.45
CA ILE A 959 -29.10 9.00 1.63
C ILE A 959 -28.70 7.84 2.54
N ILE A 960 -29.38 7.69 3.68
CA ILE A 960 -29.13 6.60 4.62
C ILE A 960 -29.39 5.24 3.96
N LYS A 961 -30.47 5.11 3.19
CA LYS A 961 -30.77 3.90 2.43
C LYS A 961 -29.71 3.60 1.37
N ASN A 962 -29.32 4.58 0.57
CA ASN A 962 -28.48 4.37 -0.59
C ASN A 962 -26.99 4.24 -0.28
N HIS A 963 -26.51 4.87 0.79
CA HIS A 963 -25.08 4.97 1.11
C HIS A 963 -24.68 4.32 2.43
N PHE A 964 -25.60 4.12 3.38
CA PHE A 964 -25.28 3.62 4.73
C PHE A 964 -25.74 2.18 4.91
N GLY A 965 -26.51 1.66 3.95
CA GLY A 965 -26.95 0.28 3.91
C GLY A 965 -28.00 0.00 4.99
N TYR A 966 -28.96 0.89 5.20
CA TYR A 966 -30.12 0.61 6.05
C TYR A 966 -31.36 0.37 5.18
N ASN A 967 -32.27 -0.46 5.68
CA ASN A 967 -33.55 -0.74 5.00
C ASN A 967 -34.65 0.21 5.47
N ASN A 968 -35.74 0.32 4.70
CA ASN A 968 -36.89 1.16 5.04
C ASN A 968 -37.47 0.88 6.45
N GLU A 969 -37.52 -0.38 6.89
CA GLU A 969 -38.05 -0.76 8.21
C GLU A 969 -37.15 -0.35 9.38
N GLU A 970 -35.91 0.05 9.09
CA GLU A 970 -34.87 0.36 10.06
C GLU A 970 -34.64 1.87 10.16
N ILE A 971 -35.20 2.62 9.22
CA ILE A 971 -35.14 4.08 9.16
C ILE A 971 -36.44 4.64 9.72
N LEU A 972 -36.34 5.33 10.85
CA LEU A 972 -37.46 5.95 11.54
C LEU A 972 -37.53 7.42 11.14
N ASN A 973 -38.27 7.72 10.09
CA ASN A 973 -38.45 9.10 9.62
C ASN A 973 -39.45 9.85 10.54
N TYR A 974 -39.04 10.14 11.78
CA TYR A 974 -39.86 10.75 12.83
C TYR A 974 -39.31 12.10 13.32
N GLY A 975 -38.34 12.72 12.65
CA GLY A 975 -37.78 14.00 13.08
C GLY A 975 -36.97 13.92 14.38
N LEU A 976 -36.13 14.91 14.62
CA LEU A 976 -35.29 14.95 15.83
C LEU A 976 -36.09 15.41 17.06
N PRO A 977 -36.07 14.66 18.19
CA PRO A 977 -36.65 15.08 19.46
C PRO A 977 -36.33 16.51 19.91
N ARG A 978 -35.13 17.02 19.62
CA ARG A 978 -34.75 18.39 20.03
C ARG A 978 -35.57 19.49 19.35
N PHE A 979 -36.16 19.22 18.19
CA PHE A 979 -36.99 20.18 17.46
C PHE A 979 -38.30 20.50 18.16
N ASP A 980 -38.90 19.57 18.91
CA ASP A 980 -40.20 19.77 19.58
C ASP A 980 -40.22 20.95 20.55
N THR A 981 -39.05 21.33 21.06
CA THR A 981 -38.91 22.41 22.04
C THR A 981 -38.17 23.61 21.49
N LEU A 982 -37.61 23.54 20.27
CA LEU A 982 -36.79 24.61 19.68
C LEU A 982 -37.70 25.79 19.34
N LYS A 983 -37.35 26.99 19.80
CA LYS A 983 -38.18 28.20 19.63
C LYS A 983 -37.37 29.36 19.09
N ASN A 984 -37.99 30.21 18.27
CA ASN A 984 -37.39 31.49 17.91
C ASN A 984 -37.50 32.45 19.11
N LYS A 985 -36.35 32.94 19.60
CA LYS A 985 -36.23 33.89 20.71
C LYS A 985 -35.39 35.11 20.31
N GLU A 986 -35.41 35.45 19.04
CA GLU A 986 -34.78 36.65 18.52
C GLU A 986 -35.30 37.90 19.24
N LYS A 987 -34.37 38.72 19.74
CA LYS A 987 -34.65 40.00 20.41
C LYS A 987 -33.92 41.17 19.76
N GLU A 988 -32.78 40.90 19.15
CA GLU A 988 -31.90 41.85 18.50
C GLU A 988 -31.27 41.19 17.26
N LYS A 989 -30.70 41.99 16.35
CA LYS A 989 -30.12 41.47 15.11
C LYS A 989 -28.84 40.71 15.42
N ARG A 990 -28.88 39.38 15.36
CA ARG A 990 -27.72 38.52 15.62
C ARG A 990 -27.43 37.55 14.47
N ILE A 991 -26.15 37.36 14.15
CA ILE A 991 -25.68 36.38 13.18
C ILE A 991 -24.91 35.30 13.94
N MET A 992 -25.32 34.04 13.82
CA MET A 992 -24.48 32.92 14.27
C MET A 992 -23.55 32.50 13.13
N MET A 993 -22.24 32.66 13.32
CA MET A 993 -21.22 32.15 12.41
C MET A 993 -20.61 30.86 12.95
N THR A 994 -20.63 29.78 12.17
CA THR A 994 -19.94 28.53 12.52
C THR A 994 -19.52 27.80 11.25
N PHE A 995 -18.27 27.35 11.17
CA PHE A 995 -17.75 26.59 10.03
C PHE A 995 -17.33 25.17 10.43
N THR A 996 -17.58 24.22 9.55
CA THR A 996 -17.26 22.80 9.76
C THR A 996 -15.74 22.56 9.75
N TRP A 997 -15.25 21.58 10.51
CA TRP A 997 -13.82 21.26 10.57
C TRP A 997 -13.23 20.72 9.27
N ARG A 998 -11.92 20.90 9.07
CA ARG A 998 -11.17 20.31 7.96
C ARG A 998 -10.17 19.26 8.46
N LYS A 999 -10.32 18.02 7.95
CA LYS A 999 -9.53 16.86 8.41
C LYS A 999 -8.03 16.99 8.16
N ASN A 1000 -7.62 17.82 7.20
CA ASN A 1000 -6.23 18.10 6.88
C ASN A 1000 -5.57 19.08 7.85
N ILE A 1001 -6.28 19.66 8.83
CA ILE A 1001 -5.69 20.50 9.88
C ILE A 1001 -5.40 19.61 11.09
N GLN A 1002 -4.16 19.63 11.59
CA GLN A 1002 -3.74 18.76 12.70
C GLN A 1002 -3.13 19.50 13.89
N ASN A 1003 -2.47 20.64 13.66
CA ASN A 1003 -1.84 21.45 14.71
C ASN A 1003 -2.07 22.95 14.43
N LEU A 1004 -1.55 23.82 15.31
CA LEU A 1004 -1.77 25.27 15.26
C LEU A 1004 -1.20 25.93 14.00
N ASP A 1005 0.02 25.59 13.58
CA ASP A 1005 0.64 26.21 12.38
C ASP A 1005 -0.19 25.91 11.13
N HIS A 1006 -0.62 24.66 10.97
CA HIS A 1006 -1.50 24.28 9.87
C HIS A 1006 -2.87 24.96 9.94
N LEU A 1007 -3.38 25.25 11.15
CA LEU A 1007 -4.61 26.02 11.29
C LEU A 1007 -4.38 27.43 10.73
N MET A 1008 -3.31 28.11 11.14
CA MET A 1008 -2.98 29.47 10.72
C MET A 1008 -2.75 29.59 9.21
N GLU A 1009 -2.12 28.60 8.60
CA GLU A 1009 -1.87 28.59 7.16
C GLU A 1009 -3.09 28.18 6.33
N SER A 1010 -4.04 27.47 6.94
CA SER A 1010 -5.19 26.91 6.23
C SER A 1010 -6.08 27.99 5.63
N LYS A 1011 -6.58 27.72 4.42
CA LYS A 1011 -7.65 28.53 3.80
C LYS A 1011 -8.90 28.60 4.70
N TYR A 1012 -9.16 27.57 5.51
CA TYR A 1012 -10.26 27.58 6.49
C TYR A 1012 -10.14 28.73 7.49
N PHE A 1013 -8.99 28.88 8.12
CA PHE A 1013 -8.80 29.93 9.13
C PHE A 1013 -8.56 31.30 8.50
N LYS A 1014 -7.80 31.37 7.39
CA LYS A 1014 -7.57 32.61 6.63
C LYS A 1014 -8.87 33.23 6.12
N THR A 1015 -9.83 32.42 5.67
CA THR A 1015 -11.15 32.92 5.26
C THR A 1015 -11.94 33.50 6.45
N ILE A 1016 -11.88 32.87 7.63
CA ILE A 1016 -12.51 33.42 8.84
C ILE A 1016 -11.88 34.78 9.19
N GLN A 1017 -10.55 34.85 9.24
CA GLN A 1017 -9.83 36.10 9.51
C GLN A 1017 -10.13 37.18 8.48
N SER A 1018 -10.09 36.85 7.18
CA SER A 1018 -10.33 37.77 6.08
C SER A 1018 -11.72 38.39 6.17
N LEU A 1019 -12.76 37.56 6.34
CA LEU A 1019 -14.14 38.05 6.49
C LEU A 1019 -14.31 38.93 7.73
N LEU A 1020 -13.75 38.53 8.87
CA LEU A 1020 -13.86 39.31 10.11
C LEU A 1020 -13.12 40.66 10.01
N ASN A 1021 -12.02 40.73 9.25
CA ASN A 1021 -11.25 41.95 9.03
C ASN A 1021 -11.73 42.77 7.82
N ASN A 1022 -12.79 42.36 7.14
CA ASN A 1022 -13.31 43.07 5.97
C ASN A 1022 -14.02 44.36 6.41
N ASN A 1023 -13.47 45.52 6.03
CA ASN A 1023 -13.99 46.83 6.43
C ASN A 1023 -15.47 47.04 6.09
N LYS A 1024 -15.93 46.56 4.91
CA LYS A 1024 -17.35 46.68 4.52
C LYS A 1024 -18.23 45.82 5.43
N PHE A 1025 -17.75 44.64 5.82
CA PHE A 1025 -18.51 43.77 6.71
C PHE A 1025 -18.62 44.37 8.12
N ILE A 1026 -17.51 44.89 8.65
CA ILE A 1026 -17.48 45.60 9.94
C ILE A 1026 -18.43 46.81 9.91
N GLU A 1027 -18.37 47.63 8.88
CA GLU A 1027 -19.25 48.80 8.69
C GLU A 1027 -20.74 48.41 8.67
N VAL A 1028 -21.08 47.29 8.01
CA VAL A 1028 -22.45 46.74 8.02
C VAL A 1028 -22.87 46.31 9.42
N LEU A 1029 -21.99 45.65 10.18
CA LEU A 1029 -22.29 45.21 11.55
C LEU A 1029 -22.52 46.39 12.49
N GLU A 1030 -21.61 47.37 12.50
CA GLU A 1030 -21.61 48.48 13.44
C GLU A 1030 -22.73 49.48 13.15
N ARG A 1031 -22.88 49.94 11.90
CA ARG A 1031 -23.91 50.94 11.55
C ARG A 1031 -25.33 50.45 11.78
N ASN A 1032 -25.54 49.14 11.77
CA ASN A 1032 -26.86 48.52 11.89
C ASN A 1032 -27.08 47.82 13.23
N ASN A 1033 -26.14 47.96 14.17
CA ASN A 1033 -26.15 47.30 15.48
C ASN A 1033 -26.43 45.78 15.39
N ILE A 1034 -25.71 45.10 14.49
CA ILE A 1034 -25.80 43.65 14.29
C ILE A 1034 -24.66 43.00 15.07
N ILE A 1035 -24.98 42.01 15.90
CA ILE A 1035 -23.98 41.25 16.67
C ILE A 1035 -23.63 39.95 15.94
N LEU A 1036 -22.34 39.64 15.82
CA LEU A 1036 -21.83 38.42 15.19
C LEU A 1036 -21.31 37.44 16.26
N ASP A 1037 -22.07 36.37 16.49
CA ASP A 1037 -21.70 35.25 17.36
C ASP A 1037 -20.84 34.23 16.58
N VAL A 1038 -19.52 34.32 16.70
CA VAL A 1038 -18.57 33.40 16.06
C VAL A 1038 -18.32 32.17 16.94
N CYS A 1039 -18.94 31.05 16.61
CA CYS A 1039 -18.74 29.79 17.31
C CYS A 1039 -17.64 28.97 16.63
N LEU A 1040 -16.46 28.91 17.26
CA LEU A 1040 -15.31 28.19 16.73
C LEU A 1040 -15.47 26.67 16.91
N HIS A 1041 -15.15 25.89 15.88
CA HIS A 1041 -15.27 24.42 15.96
C HIS A 1041 -14.45 23.84 17.15
N PRO A 1042 -14.90 22.76 17.84
CA PRO A 1042 -14.21 22.18 18.98
C PRO A 1042 -12.71 21.90 18.78
N ARG A 1043 -12.33 21.44 17.58
CA ARG A 1043 -10.93 21.20 17.21
C ARG A 1043 -10.12 22.50 17.07
N THR A 1044 -10.72 23.55 16.52
CA THR A 1044 -10.11 24.89 16.50
C THR A 1044 -9.87 25.39 17.92
N CYS A 1045 -10.87 25.24 18.80
CA CYS A 1045 -10.75 25.59 20.21
C CYS A 1045 -9.62 24.82 20.92
N GLN A 1046 -9.50 23.51 20.67
CA GLN A 1046 -8.41 22.69 21.22
C GLN A 1046 -7.02 23.17 20.79
N LEU A 1047 -6.86 23.56 19.52
CA LEU A 1047 -5.59 24.08 19.01
C LEU A 1047 -5.25 25.46 19.58
N LEU A 1048 -6.28 26.23 19.96
CA LEU A 1048 -6.17 27.57 20.55
C LEU A 1048 -6.26 27.56 22.08
N GLU A 1049 -6.31 26.39 22.74
CA GLU A 1049 -6.54 26.30 24.19
C GLU A 1049 -5.40 26.93 25.01
N LYS A 1050 -4.19 26.99 24.45
CA LYS A 1050 -3.01 27.67 24.99
C LYS A 1050 -2.59 28.86 24.11
N ASP A 1051 -3.56 29.65 23.64
CA ASP A 1051 -3.31 30.82 22.80
C ASP A 1051 -2.47 31.88 23.53
N THR A 1052 -1.16 31.70 23.47
CA THR A 1052 -0.14 32.62 24.00
C THR A 1052 0.10 33.82 23.07
N LEU A 1053 -0.45 33.78 21.85
CA LEU A 1053 -0.23 34.75 20.77
C LEU A 1053 -1.39 35.76 20.62
N GLY A 1054 -2.42 35.66 21.47
CA GLY A 1054 -3.60 36.52 21.46
C GLY A 1054 -4.43 36.41 20.17
N ILE A 1055 -4.41 35.25 19.51
CA ILE A 1055 -5.11 34.98 18.25
C ILE A 1055 -6.62 35.18 18.41
N VAL A 1056 -7.23 34.65 19.47
CA VAL A 1056 -8.67 34.78 19.72
C VAL A 1056 -9.06 36.25 19.90
N GLU A 1057 -8.22 37.04 20.56
CA GLU A 1057 -8.46 38.47 20.73
C GLU A 1057 -8.32 39.23 19.40
N LYS A 1058 -7.34 38.85 18.56
CA LYS A 1058 -7.18 39.40 17.21
C LYS A 1058 -8.34 39.09 16.26
N LEU A 1059 -9.15 38.06 16.54
CA LEU A 1059 -10.37 37.77 15.77
C LEU A 1059 -11.52 38.72 16.11
N LYS A 1060 -11.46 39.44 17.25
CA LYS A 1060 -12.46 40.46 17.62
C LYS A 1060 -12.15 41.78 16.93
N SER A 1061 -12.40 41.82 15.63
CA SER A 1061 -12.16 43.00 14.79
C SER A 1061 -13.09 44.19 15.07
N SER A 1062 -14.19 43.97 15.79
CA SER A 1062 -15.21 44.98 16.13
C SER A 1062 -15.85 44.67 17.48
N PRO A 1063 -16.33 45.67 18.24
CA PRO A 1063 -17.11 45.46 19.47
C PRO A 1063 -18.37 44.59 19.27
N ASN A 1064 -18.85 44.49 18.03
CA ASN A 1064 -20.02 43.68 17.66
C ASN A 1064 -19.68 42.21 17.37
N VAL A 1065 -18.43 41.76 17.53
CA VAL A 1065 -18.00 40.38 17.29
C VAL A 1065 -17.75 39.65 18.62
N GLU A 1066 -18.57 38.63 18.90
CA GLU A 1066 -18.42 37.74 20.06
C GLU A 1066 -17.81 36.40 19.62
N ILE A 1067 -16.67 36.00 20.19
CA ILE A 1067 -16.05 34.69 19.93
C ILE A 1067 -16.46 33.69 21.02
N HIS A 1068 -16.99 32.53 20.62
CA HIS A 1068 -17.49 31.48 21.51
C HIS A 1068 -16.73 30.16 21.33
N ASP A 1069 -16.37 29.52 22.44
CA ASP A 1069 -15.86 28.15 22.48
C ASP A 1069 -17.03 27.15 22.43
N PHE A 1070 -17.10 26.36 21.36
CA PHE A 1070 -18.19 25.41 21.14
C PHE A 1070 -18.36 24.39 22.29
N ASN A 1071 -17.27 24.04 23.00
CA ASN A 1071 -17.35 23.07 24.09
C ASN A 1071 -17.89 23.67 25.40
N LYS A 1072 -17.89 25.00 25.52
CA LYS A 1072 -18.29 25.72 26.74
C LYS A 1072 -19.62 26.45 26.57
N VAL A 1073 -19.96 26.87 25.35
CA VAL A 1073 -21.19 27.62 25.06
C VAL A 1073 -22.41 26.72 24.93
N ASN A 1074 -23.58 27.25 25.29
CA ASN A 1074 -24.86 26.61 24.99
C ASN A 1074 -25.26 26.89 23.53
N VAL A 1075 -24.82 26.04 22.61
CA VAL A 1075 -25.07 26.18 21.16
C VAL A 1075 -26.55 26.38 20.84
N ARG A 1076 -27.46 25.73 21.58
CA ARG A 1076 -28.90 25.89 21.38
C ARG A 1076 -29.36 27.33 21.65
N GLN A 1077 -28.85 27.98 22.70
CA GLN A 1077 -29.21 29.38 22.99
C GLN A 1077 -28.75 30.32 21.86
N LEU A 1078 -27.57 30.07 21.28
CA LEU A 1078 -27.09 30.82 20.12
C LEU A 1078 -28.05 30.66 18.93
N ILE A 1079 -28.50 29.44 18.63
CA ILE A 1079 -29.46 29.17 17.55
C ILE A 1079 -30.81 29.90 17.81
N GLU A 1080 -31.36 29.77 19.02
CA GLU A 1080 -32.67 30.36 19.36
C GLU A 1080 -32.65 31.89 19.27
N ARG A 1081 -31.56 32.55 19.68
CA ARG A 1081 -31.43 34.03 19.70
C ARG A 1081 -31.01 34.67 18.37
N SER A 1082 -30.43 33.90 17.44
CA SER A 1082 -29.87 34.44 16.20
C SER A 1082 -30.95 34.79 15.18
N SER A 1083 -30.80 35.90 14.46
CA SER A 1083 -31.64 36.28 13.32
C SER A 1083 -31.30 35.48 12.07
N MET A 1084 -30.03 35.13 11.89
CA MET A 1084 -29.56 34.37 10.73
C MET A 1084 -28.33 33.52 11.04
N MET A 1085 -28.01 32.59 10.14
CA MET A 1085 -26.80 31.77 10.20
C MET A 1085 -25.85 32.07 9.05
N LEU A 1086 -24.56 32.11 9.34
CA LEU A 1086 -23.47 32.05 8.38
C LEU A 1086 -22.64 30.77 8.63
N THR A 1087 -22.54 29.91 7.62
CA THR A 1087 -21.91 28.59 7.75
C THR A 1087 -21.32 28.13 6.42
N ASP A 1088 -20.73 26.95 6.35
CA ASP A 1088 -20.39 26.25 5.11
C ASP A 1088 -21.44 25.18 4.75
N TYR A 1089 -21.41 24.02 5.41
CA TYR A 1089 -22.32 22.88 5.18
C TYR A 1089 -22.58 22.12 6.50
N SER A 1090 -22.87 22.86 7.55
CA SER A 1090 -23.06 22.32 8.90
C SER A 1090 -24.45 21.71 9.10
N SER A 1091 -24.54 20.64 9.90
CA SER A 1091 -25.83 20.06 10.30
C SER A 1091 -26.66 20.99 11.21
N ILE A 1092 -26.03 22.00 11.82
CA ILE A 1092 -26.73 23.05 12.61
C ILE A 1092 -27.63 23.90 11.71
N SER A 1093 -27.32 24.00 10.41
CA SER A 1093 -28.17 24.73 9.45
C SER A 1093 -29.62 24.24 9.47
N PHE A 1094 -29.85 22.96 9.74
CA PHE A 1094 -31.19 22.40 9.80
C PHE A 1094 -32.00 22.82 11.03
N ASP A 1095 -31.35 23.22 12.12
CA ASP A 1095 -32.03 23.87 13.24
C ASP A 1095 -32.53 25.27 12.83
N PHE A 1096 -31.80 25.99 11.97
CA PHE A 1096 -32.26 27.25 11.37
C PHE A 1096 -33.36 27.02 10.33
N VAL A 1097 -33.31 25.94 9.55
CA VAL A 1097 -34.43 25.53 8.67
C VAL A 1097 -35.68 25.27 9.51
N TYR A 1098 -35.55 24.62 10.66
CA TYR A 1098 -36.67 24.37 11.57
C TYR A 1098 -37.29 25.68 12.07
N LEU A 1099 -36.46 26.65 12.42
CA LEU A 1099 -36.90 27.97 12.87
C LEU A 1099 -37.31 28.93 11.73
N GLU A 1100 -37.24 28.49 10.47
CA GLU A 1100 -37.48 29.30 9.27
C GLU A 1100 -36.62 30.57 9.17
N LYS A 1101 -35.40 30.50 9.71
CA LYS A 1101 -34.42 31.56 9.69
C LYS A 1101 -33.53 31.45 8.44
N PRO A 1102 -33.05 32.58 7.87
CA PRO A 1102 -32.15 32.56 6.72
C PRO A 1102 -30.78 31.97 7.07
N ILE A 1103 -30.17 31.39 6.04
CA ILE A 1103 -28.88 30.71 6.12
C ILE A 1103 -28.05 31.17 4.93
N ILE A 1104 -26.82 31.58 5.19
CA ILE A 1104 -25.79 31.83 4.17
C ILE A 1104 -24.77 30.69 4.28
N ASN A 1105 -24.59 29.95 3.20
CA ASN A 1105 -23.57 28.93 3.05
C ASN A 1105 -22.40 29.51 2.26
N TYR A 1106 -21.34 29.91 2.94
CA TYR A 1106 -20.12 30.44 2.33
C TYR A 1106 -19.16 29.28 1.99
N LEU A 1107 -19.13 28.91 0.71
CA LEU A 1107 -18.36 27.79 0.17
C LEU A 1107 -17.03 28.26 -0.42
N PHE A 1108 -16.05 28.50 0.43
CA PHE A 1108 -14.71 28.98 0.04
C PHE A 1108 -13.74 27.87 -0.45
N GLN A 1109 -14.19 26.61 -0.55
CA GLN A 1109 -13.37 25.46 -0.99
C GLN A 1109 -14.20 24.45 -1.79
N ASN A 1110 -13.56 23.77 -2.76
CA ASN A 1110 -14.16 22.72 -3.59
C ASN A 1110 -14.23 21.34 -2.91
N ASN A 1111 -13.86 21.23 -1.63
CA ASN A 1111 -13.76 19.94 -0.92
C ASN A 1111 -15.10 19.45 -0.35
N THR A 1112 -16.21 19.81 -0.98
CA THR A 1112 -17.53 19.33 -0.58
C THR A 1112 -17.71 17.88 -1.06
N PRO A 1113 -18.39 17.03 -0.29
CA PRO A 1113 -18.63 15.64 -0.68
C PRO A 1113 -19.60 15.49 -1.85
N ILE A 1114 -20.05 16.60 -2.46
CA ILE A 1114 -21.08 16.71 -3.48
C ILE A 1114 -20.59 17.70 -4.54
N SER A 1115 -20.95 17.46 -5.81
CA SER A 1115 -20.66 18.37 -6.91
C SER A 1115 -21.30 19.75 -6.70
N GLN A 1116 -20.68 20.80 -7.26
CA GLN A 1116 -21.16 22.18 -7.13
C GLN A 1116 -22.60 22.35 -7.66
N GLU A 1117 -22.96 21.67 -8.74
CA GLU A 1117 -24.33 21.72 -9.29
C GLU A 1117 -25.39 21.16 -8.32
N ASN A 1118 -25.03 20.15 -7.52
CA ASN A 1118 -25.95 19.51 -6.59
C ASN A 1118 -25.88 20.10 -5.18
N ILE A 1119 -24.80 20.78 -4.81
CA ILE A 1119 -24.69 21.36 -3.47
C ILE A 1119 -25.71 22.48 -3.25
N GLU A 1120 -25.97 23.32 -4.25
CA GLU A 1120 -27.00 24.36 -4.19
C GLU A 1120 -28.42 23.81 -4.12
N LYS A 1121 -28.61 22.58 -4.62
CA LYS A 1121 -29.86 21.84 -4.49
C LYS A 1121 -29.98 21.28 -3.09
N LEU A 1122 -28.92 20.77 -2.47
CA LEU A 1122 -28.97 20.03 -1.21
C LEU A 1122 -28.80 20.89 0.05
N LEU A 1123 -28.07 22.00 -0.02
CA LEU A 1123 -27.93 22.92 1.11
C LEU A 1123 -29.18 23.80 1.26
N PRO A 1124 -29.64 24.05 2.49
CA PRO A 1124 -30.68 25.04 2.74
C PRO A 1124 -30.10 26.46 2.70
N GLY A 1125 -30.83 27.40 2.10
CA GLY A 1125 -30.48 28.82 2.14
C GLY A 1125 -29.71 29.33 0.92
N TYR A 1126 -29.13 30.52 1.07
CA TYR A 1126 -28.32 31.18 0.05
C TYR A 1126 -26.92 30.57 0.02
N VAL A 1127 -26.36 30.36 -1.17
CA VAL A 1127 -25.00 29.85 -1.35
C VAL A 1127 -24.15 30.99 -1.90
N SER A 1128 -23.01 31.23 -1.27
CA SER A 1128 -22.06 32.26 -1.64
C SER A 1128 -20.68 31.63 -1.87
N TYR A 1129 -19.93 32.18 -2.81
CA TYR A 1129 -18.55 31.79 -3.12
C TYR A 1129 -17.54 32.91 -2.86
N SER A 1130 -18.00 34.13 -2.55
CA SER A 1130 -17.16 35.30 -2.27
C SER A 1130 -17.62 36.04 -1.00
N GLU A 1131 -16.70 36.80 -0.39
CA GLU A 1131 -17.03 37.65 0.77
C GLU A 1131 -18.05 38.74 0.41
N ASP A 1132 -17.93 39.35 -0.77
CA ASP A 1132 -18.88 40.37 -1.24
C ASP A 1132 -20.32 39.79 -1.33
N ASP A 1133 -20.48 38.54 -1.77
CA ASP A 1133 -21.79 37.87 -1.77
C ASP A 1133 -22.33 37.66 -0.35
N VAL A 1134 -21.45 37.33 0.62
CA VAL A 1134 -21.84 37.19 2.04
C VAL A 1134 -22.33 38.53 2.56
N ILE A 1135 -21.55 39.60 2.36
CA ILE A 1135 -21.87 40.95 2.82
C ILE A 1135 -23.18 41.43 2.19
N TYR A 1136 -23.33 41.26 0.87
CA TYR A 1136 -24.55 41.59 0.14
C TYR A 1136 -25.77 40.84 0.70
N ALA A 1137 -25.64 39.54 1.00
CA ALA A 1137 -26.73 38.74 1.54
C ALA A 1137 -27.11 39.16 2.97
N VAL A 1138 -26.14 39.47 3.83
CA VAL A 1138 -26.36 40.00 5.18
C VAL A 1138 -27.08 41.35 5.12
N GLU A 1139 -26.57 42.28 4.33
CA GLU A 1139 -27.16 43.61 4.18
C GLU A 1139 -28.57 43.54 3.57
N SER A 1140 -28.76 42.72 2.54
CA SER A 1140 -30.05 42.52 1.89
C SER A 1140 -31.13 42.04 2.87
N TYR A 1141 -30.79 41.09 3.75
CA TYR A 1141 -31.74 40.52 4.68
C TYR A 1141 -31.93 41.36 5.95
N LEU A 1142 -30.86 41.65 6.69
CA LEU A 1142 -30.94 42.28 8.01
C LEU A 1142 -31.09 43.81 7.96
N VAL A 1143 -30.68 44.46 6.87
CA VAL A 1143 -30.76 45.92 6.72
C VAL A 1143 -31.91 46.30 5.79
N LYS A 1144 -31.92 45.76 4.56
CA LYS A 1144 -32.90 46.13 3.52
C LYS A 1144 -34.21 45.35 3.62
N GLN A 1145 -34.34 44.39 4.55
CA GLN A 1145 -35.51 43.52 4.75
C GLN A 1145 -35.98 42.80 3.48
N ARG A 1146 -35.05 42.52 2.55
CA ARG A 1146 -35.33 41.76 1.33
C ARG A 1146 -35.27 40.27 1.63
N LYS A 1147 -36.17 39.50 1.03
CA LYS A 1147 -36.15 38.04 1.17
C LYS A 1147 -34.94 37.45 0.46
N LEU A 1148 -34.12 36.69 1.20
CA LEU A 1148 -33.15 35.76 0.60
C LEU A 1148 -33.87 34.54 0.00
N LYS A 1149 -33.13 33.69 -0.72
CA LYS A 1149 -33.62 32.42 -1.30
C LYS A 1149 -34.53 31.68 -0.31
N ARG A 1150 -35.80 31.49 -0.67
CA ARG A 1150 -36.80 30.85 0.19
C ARG A 1150 -36.38 29.40 0.46
N ILE A 1151 -36.27 29.06 1.73
CA ILE A 1151 -35.96 27.69 2.16
C ILE A 1151 -37.26 26.86 2.13
N ASN A 1152 -37.25 25.74 1.40
CA ASN A 1152 -38.35 24.79 1.44
C ASN A 1152 -38.21 23.89 2.68
N LYS A 1153 -38.81 24.30 3.80
CA LYS A 1153 -38.76 23.56 5.08
C LYS A 1153 -39.18 22.08 4.92
N LYS A 1154 -40.25 21.81 4.16
CA LYS A 1154 -40.77 20.44 3.91
C LYS A 1154 -39.76 19.50 3.24
N LYS A 1155 -38.75 20.05 2.55
CA LYS A 1155 -37.67 19.26 1.95
C LYS A 1155 -36.79 18.59 3.00
N TYR A 1156 -36.54 19.29 4.11
CA TYR A 1156 -35.56 18.89 5.14
C TYR A 1156 -36.23 18.44 6.45
N ILE A 1157 -37.48 18.85 6.67
CA ILE A 1157 -38.26 18.50 7.85
C ILE A 1157 -39.63 18.02 7.37
N LYS A 1158 -39.86 16.72 7.53
CA LYS A 1158 -41.14 16.09 7.17
C LYS A 1158 -42.25 16.45 8.14
N TYR A 1159 -41.93 16.48 9.44
CA TYR A 1159 -42.89 16.76 10.49
C TYR A 1159 -42.45 17.97 11.31
N ASP A 1160 -43.35 18.95 11.36
CA ASP A 1160 -43.19 20.20 12.10
C ASP A 1160 -44.43 20.45 12.97
N ASP A 1161 -44.82 19.44 13.74
CA ASP A 1161 -46.01 19.45 14.58
C ASP A 1161 -45.69 19.38 16.08
N GLY A 1162 -44.41 19.47 16.45
CA GLY A 1162 -43.94 19.36 17.83
C GLY A 1162 -44.16 18.00 18.48
N ARG A 1163 -44.39 16.94 17.68
CA ARG A 1163 -44.69 15.58 18.17
C ARG A 1163 -43.62 14.55 17.77
N ASN A 1164 -42.36 14.96 17.59
CA ASN A 1164 -41.28 14.06 17.22
C ASN A 1164 -41.00 13.04 18.34
N CYS A 1165 -40.98 13.47 19.60
CA CYS A 1165 -40.82 12.60 20.77
C CYS A 1165 -41.98 11.61 20.90
N ASP A 1166 -43.22 12.07 20.70
CA ASP A 1166 -44.41 11.22 20.80
C ASP A 1166 -44.37 10.09 19.75
N ARG A 1167 -44.00 10.41 18.50
CA ARG A 1167 -43.84 9.41 17.45
C ARG A 1167 -42.78 8.35 17.81
N LEU A 1168 -41.67 8.77 18.42
CA LEU A 1168 -40.65 7.84 18.90
C LEU A 1168 -41.15 6.97 20.07
N VAL A 1169 -41.87 7.56 21.04
CA VAL A 1169 -42.49 6.82 22.18
C VAL A 1169 -43.51 5.80 21.71
N ASN A 1170 -44.37 6.15 20.75
CA ASN A 1170 -45.41 5.26 20.21
C ASN A 1170 -44.79 4.05 19.50
N PHE A 1171 -43.76 4.29 18.68
CA PHE A 1171 -43.01 3.23 17.99
C PHE A 1171 -42.44 2.19 18.97
N VAL A 1172 -41.81 2.65 20.06
CA VAL A 1172 -41.18 1.74 21.02
C VAL A 1172 -42.16 1.07 21.98
N SER A 1173 -43.31 1.71 22.22
CA SER A 1173 -44.40 1.16 23.04
C SER A 1173 -45.25 0.12 22.29
N GLY A 1174 -45.07 -0.04 20.98
CA GLY A 1174 -45.83 -0.99 20.15
C GLY A 1174 -47.24 -0.52 19.79
N SER A 1175 -47.56 0.75 20.07
CA SER A 1175 -48.80 1.40 19.64
C SER A 1175 -48.59 1.86 18.19
N ARG A 1176 -48.95 1.01 17.22
CA ARG A 1176 -48.99 1.39 15.80
C ARG A 1176 -50.24 2.18 15.49
#